data_AF-D1PKQ5-F1
#
_entry.id   AF-D1PKQ5-F1
#
_cell.length_a   1.000
_cell.length_b   1.000
_cell.length_c   1.000
_cell.angle_alpha   90.00
_cell.angle_beta   90.00
_cell.angle_gamma   90.00
#
_symmetry.space_group_name_H-M   'P 1'
#
loop_
_entity.id
_entity.type
_entity.pdbx_description
1 polymer ?
#
loop_
_entity_poly.entity_id
_entity_poly.type
_entity_poly.pdbx_seq_one_letter_code
_entity_poly.pdbx_strand_id
1 'polypeptide(L)'
;MNKRGKSWPLFVVAILIVVFSLTAIFGVSYQYGDTKHTYVKGASDIRFGIDIRGGVDVTFMPDGDVDATPEQMTAAKTVIEDRLVGLGITDYESYVDSNKDRIIVRFPWKTGESDFNPQTAIDEIGTTAKMVFRKGSTADGEEILSGDDVTSANAAYSETDGWVVQLKFSSEGAQAFADATTELAASGDPISIWLDDENISTASVDEAITGGEAIIKGNFDQDSAATLANQINSGALPFALSAESYSTISPTLGARSLEVMVLAGIVAFVLVALLMILRYRLPGTIAAVSLLGQVCATLAVVSGYFSVFPGSTLTLPGIAGIILGIGMGVDANVITAERIKEELSKNKTLDGAIKSGFKMGLTPIIDGNVTIVIVAAILMGAFGPTDGFWAKVFNPIFFWFGPSTAGTIYSFGFTLLTSVLLNFVFGVWATRVMIRGAVHCKALRNPWLYGGKKEGGAEYKTPTINFVGNRKKFYAFSCCVIAIVLIFSAVFGVSMDVEFKGGSMITLAYEGDADLDALKNTVSTELNQSNLTLQTGSDISGGQTLTITLPGSETLSTDQLDGLLTTLNEQYPDNQFVQNEVSNVDATIGNEFLLKSLVALVAACVLILLYVAYRFRRIGGLKAGATAVVALLHDMFIIFGVFVLLRIPLNGNFIAAMLTILGYSINDTVVIYDRIRENSALFGKKQMGLKELVNLSINQSFSRSLMTSITTCLALGVICVVSVVYRLDSIYTFAFPLLFGMISGVYSTICIATPLWVDWKMHKKAPAKKKA
;
A
#
# COMPACT_ATOMS: atom_id res chain seq x y z
N MET A 1 27.61 39.65 25.70
CA MET A 1 26.17 39.63 25.34
C MET A 1 25.54 38.30 25.76
N ASN A 2 24.86 38.31 26.92
CA ASN A 2 24.05 37.21 27.45
C ASN A 2 22.74 37.09 26.64
N LYS A 3 22.69 36.24 25.62
CA LYS A 3 21.39 35.72 25.14
C LYS A 3 21.04 34.48 25.97
N ARG A 4 20.59 34.68 27.22
CA ARG A 4 19.93 33.59 27.97
C ARG A 4 18.69 33.20 27.16
N GLY A 5 18.59 31.93 26.78
CA GLY A 5 17.42 31.44 26.04
C GLY A 5 16.14 31.63 26.87
N LYS A 6 15.02 31.77 26.17
CA LYS A 6 13.70 31.92 26.80
C LYS A 6 13.03 30.55 26.91
N SER A 7 12.21 30.34 27.94
CA SER A 7 11.47 29.09 28.18
C SER A 7 10.17 28.97 27.38
N TRP A 8 9.61 30.08 26.90
CA TRP A 8 8.37 30.11 26.11
C TRP A 8 8.33 29.18 24.88
N PRO A 9 9.45 28.90 24.15
CA PRO A 9 9.39 28.04 22.96
C PRO A 9 8.92 26.61 23.26
N LEU A 10 9.12 26.11 24.49
CA LEU A 10 8.59 24.81 24.90
C LEU A 10 7.05 24.82 24.84
N PHE A 11 6.43 25.76 25.54
CA PHE A 11 4.99 25.82 25.69
C PHE A 11 4.30 26.18 24.37
N VAL A 12 4.86 27.13 23.63
CA VAL A 12 4.27 27.53 22.33
C VAL A 12 4.31 26.38 21.34
N VAL A 13 5.44 25.67 21.19
CA VAL A 13 5.50 24.54 20.27
C VAL A 13 4.58 23.40 20.71
N ALA A 14 4.54 23.08 22.01
CA ALA A 14 3.64 22.05 22.52
C ALA A 14 2.15 22.39 22.29
N ILE A 15 1.75 23.64 22.54
CA ILE A 15 0.38 24.11 22.27
C ILE A 15 0.09 24.07 20.77
N LEU A 16 1.01 24.52 19.91
CA LEU A 16 0.83 24.47 18.47
C LEU A 16 0.66 23.03 17.96
N ILE A 17 1.42 22.07 18.52
CA ILE A 17 1.25 20.66 18.20
C ILE A 17 -0.15 20.19 18.61
N VAL A 18 -0.59 20.49 19.83
CA VAL A 18 -1.93 20.07 20.29
C VAL A 18 -3.04 20.69 19.43
N VAL A 19 -2.97 21.99 19.16
CA VAL A 19 -3.96 22.69 18.31
C VAL A 19 -3.96 22.10 16.91
N PHE A 20 -2.79 21.90 16.31
CA PHE A 20 -2.66 21.26 15.00
C PHE A 20 -3.19 19.83 14.99
N SER A 21 -2.92 19.04 16.03
CA SER A 21 -3.45 17.68 16.17
C SER A 21 -4.98 17.68 16.23
N LEU A 22 -5.58 18.62 16.96
CA LEU A 22 -7.04 18.75 17.02
C LEU A 22 -7.63 19.11 15.67
N THR A 23 -7.05 20.09 14.95
CA THR A 23 -7.55 20.48 13.62
C THR A 23 -7.31 19.40 12.58
N ALA A 24 -6.22 18.63 12.66
CA ALA A 24 -5.95 17.52 11.75
C ALA A 24 -6.89 16.31 11.98
N ILE A 25 -7.30 16.06 13.22
CA ILE A 25 -8.22 14.96 13.54
C ILE A 25 -9.67 15.34 13.21
N PHE A 26 -10.14 16.48 13.71
CA PHE A 26 -11.55 16.86 13.61
C PHE A 26 -11.90 17.67 12.37
N GLY A 27 -10.90 18.24 11.70
CA GLY A 27 -11.12 19.20 10.62
C GLY A 27 -11.70 20.52 11.12
N VAL A 28 -11.97 21.43 10.18
CA VAL A 28 -12.72 22.66 10.41
C VAL A 28 -13.76 22.75 9.32
N SER A 29 -15.02 22.51 9.67
CA SER A 29 -16.15 22.59 8.77
C SER A 29 -17.29 23.41 9.38
N TYR A 30 -18.08 24.04 8.53
CA TYR A 30 -19.33 24.68 8.89
C TYR A 30 -20.47 24.00 8.13
N GLN A 31 -21.58 23.75 8.83
CA GLN A 31 -22.77 23.15 8.25
C GLN A 31 -23.80 24.24 7.98
N TYR A 32 -24.24 24.34 6.72
CA TYR A 32 -25.31 25.24 6.29
C TYR A 32 -26.43 24.40 5.66
N GLY A 33 -27.54 24.22 6.40
CA GLY A 33 -28.56 23.24 6.04
C GLY A 33 -27.97 21.82 5.98
N ASP A 34 -28.23 21.10 4.89
CA ASP A 34 -27.70 19.75 4.64
C ASP A 34 -26.30 19.76 3.98
N THR A 35 -25.76 20.94 3.65
CA THR A 35 -24.45 21.08 3.02
C THR A 35 -23.35 21.31 4.05
N LYS A 36 -22.34 20.41 4.05
CA LYS A 36 -21.12 20.55 4.87
C LYS A 36 -20.04 21.27 4.06
N HIS A 37 -19.71 22.50 4.46
CA HIS A 37 -18.57 23.24 3.90
C HIS A 37 -17.32 22.99 4.73
N THR A 38 -16.39 22.20 4.20
CA THR A 38 -15.11 21.88 4.85
C THR A 38 -14.04 22.89 4.44
N TYR A 39 -13.52 23.67 5.40
CA TYR A 39 -12.38 24.58 5.20
C TYR A 39 -11.04 23.87 5.38
N VAL A 40 -10.99 22.95 6.33
CA VAL A 40 -9.81 22.16 6.66
C VAL A 40 -10.27 20.72 6.79
N LYS A 41 -9.74 19.85 5.93
CA LYS A 41 -10.05 18.42 5.95
C LYS A 41 -9.48 17.77 7.22
N GLY A 42 -10.31 16.97 7.88
CA GLY A 42 -9.96 16.17 9.05
C GLY A 42 -9.84 14.69 8.73
N ALA A 43 -9.71 13.86 9.76
CA ALA A 43 -9.65 12.40 9.61
C ALA A 43 -10.91 11.81 8.97
N SER A 44 -12.08 12.44 9.15
CA SER A 44 -13.34 12.03 8.52
C SER A 44 -13.35 12.24 7.00
N ASP A 45 -12.48 13.10 6.48
CA ASP A 45 -12.40 13.41 5.05
C ASP A 45 -11.32 12.57 4.33
N ILE A 46 -10.73 11.59 5.03
CA ILE A 46 -9.80 10.62 4.43
C ILE A 46 -10.56 9.73 3.45
N ARG A 47 -10.02 9.64 2.22
CA ARG A 47 -10.46 8.66 1.25
C ARG A 47 -9.87 7.30 1.61
N PHE A 48 -10.71 6.30 1.76
CA PHE A 48 -10.29 4.94 2.11
C PHE A 48 -10.29 4.06 0.86
N GLY A 49 -9.32 3.15 0.78
CA GLY A 49 -9.23 2.17 -0.28
C GLY A 49 -10.33 1.12 -0.23
N ILE A 50 -10.43 0.34 -1.30
CA ILE A 50 -11.41 -0.73 -1.45
C ILE A 50 -11.23 -1.85 -0.40
N ASP A 51 -10.03 -1.99 0.16
CA ASP A 51 -9.75 -2.94 1.25
C ASP A 51 -10.38 -2.51 2.60
N ILE A 52 -10.83 -1.27 2.69
CA ILE A 52 -11.53 -0.71 3.85
C ILE A 52 -13.01 -0.44 3.55
N ARG A 53 -13.34 0.08 2.38
CA ARG A 53 -14.73 0.40 2.02
C ARG A 53 -15.48 -0.78 1.38
N GLY A 54 -14.76 -1.86 1.06
CA GLY A 54 -15.17 -2.73 -0.03
C GLY A 54 -15.00 -2.00 -1.35
N GLY A 55 -14.79 -2.74 -2.44
CA GLY A 55 -14.85 -2.17 -3.77
C GLY A 55 -14.60 -3.17 -4.86
N VAL A 56 -14.38 -2.61 -6.04
CA VAL A 56 -13.89 -3.28 -7.23
C VAL A 56 -12.55 -2.66 -7.61
N ASP A 57 -11.55 -3.49 -7.88
CA ASP A 57 -10.33 -3.17 -8.64
C ASP A 57 -10.39 -4.00 -9.92
N VAL A 58 -10.41 -3.38 -11.09
CA VAL A 58 -10.46 -4.10 -12.37
C VAL A 58 -9.44 -3.53 -13.33
N THR A 59 -8.79 -4.41 -14.08
CA THR A 59 -7.89 -4.10 -15.18
C THR A 59 -8.53 -4.59 -16.47
N PHE A 60 -8.98 -3.64 -17.29
CA PHE A 60 -9.47 -3.88 -18.62
C PHE A 60 -8.34 -3.87 -19.64
N MET A 61 -8.42 -4.73 -20.66
CA MET A 61 -7.53 -4.74 -21.82
C MET A 61 -8.37 -4.84 -23.10
N PRO A 62 -7.89 -4.35 -24.26
CA PRO A 62 -8.55 -4.63 -25.53
C PRO A 62 -8.74 -6.13 -25.72
N ASP A 63 -9.94 -6.53 -26.12
CA ASP A 63 -10.23 -7.92 -26.44
C ASP A 63 -9.51 -8.33 -27.73
N GLY A 64 -8.95 -9.54 -27.74
CA GLY A 64 -8.12 -10.04 -28.84
C GLY A 64 -6.76 -9.35 -28.99
N ASP A 65 -6.28 -9.23 -30.22
CA ASP A 65 -4.93 -8.75 -30.55
C ASP A 65 -4.97 -7.30 -31.09
N VAL A 66 -5.80 -6.46 -30.48
CA VAL A 66 -6.00 -5.05 -30.87
C VAL A 66 -4.88 -4.18 -30.30
N ASP A 67 -4.02 -3.64 -31.16
CA ASP A 67 -3.02 -2.62 -30.81
C ASP A 67 -3.68 -1.24 -30.75
N ALA A 68 -4.05 -0.80 -29.55
CA ALA A 68 -4.81 0.41 -29.32
C ALA A 68 -3.91 1.65 -29.28
N THR A 69 -4.27 2.72 -29.99
CA THR A 69 -3.50 3.97 -29.88
C THR A 69 -3.70 4.63 -28.50
N PRO A 70 -2.74 5.44 -28.01
CA PRO A 70 -2.91 6.17 -26.75
C PRO A 70 -4.17 7.06 -26.70
N GLU A 71 -4.58 7.57 -27.87
CA GLU A 71 -5.80 8.37 -28.03
C GLU A 71 -7.05 7.51 -27.86
N GLN A 72 -7.09 6.33 -28.47
CA GLN A 72 -8.19 5.38 -28.28
C GLN A 72 -8.27 4.86 -26.85
N MET A 73 -7.13 4.56 -26.21
CA MET A 73 -7.08 4.18 -24.79
C MET A 73 -7.63 5.29 -23.88
N THR A 74 -7.35 6.56 -24.21
CA THR A 74 -7.88 7.71 -23.46
C THR A 74 -9.39 7.90 -23.70
N ALA A 75 -9.87 7.65 -24.92
CA ALA A 75 -11.28 7.66 -25.24
C ALA A 75 -12.04 6.56 -24.48
N ALA A 76 -11.54 5.31 -24.53
CA ALA A 76 -12.09 4.19 -23.77
C ALA A 76 -12.15 4.49 -22.26
N LYS A 77 -11.09 5.09 -21.70
CA LYS A 77 -11.06 5.53 -20.31
C LYS A 77 -12.18 6.53 -20.00
N THR A 78 -12.40 7.51 -20.88
CA THR A 78 -13.45 8.53 -20.71
C THR A 78 -14.83 7.89 -20.72
N VAL A 79 -15.09 6.98 -21.66
CA VAL A 79 -16.35 6.21 -21.72
C VAL A 79 -16.59 5.44 -20.42
N ILE A 80 -15.56 4.75 -19.90
CA ILE A 80 -15.66 4.05 -18.60
C ILE A 80 -15.97 5.02 -17.46
N GLU A 81 -15.32 6.19 -17.41
CA GLU A 81 -15.60 7.21 -16.41
C GLU A 81 -17.05 7.70 -16.47
N ASP A 82 -17.57 7.94 -17.67
CA ASP A 82 -18.95 8.36 -17.88
C ASP A 82 -19.94 7.25 -17.48
N ARG A 83 -19.64 5.98 -17.75
CA ARG A 83 -20.44 4.83 -17.27
C ARG A 83 -20.47 4.73 -15.75
N LEU A 84 -19.32 4.90 -15.09
CA LEU A 84 -19.25 4.92 -13.63
C LEU A 84 -20.13 6.04 -13.07
N VAL A 85 -20.07 7.24 -13.67
CA VAL A 85 -20.92 8.37 -13.26
C VAL A 85 -22.40 8.09 -13.53
N GLY A 86 -22.75 7.46 -14.65
CA GLY A 86 -24.12 7.03 -14.98
C GLY A 86 -24.66 5.98 -14.00
N LEU A 87 -23.80 5.10 -13.51
CA LEU A 87 -24.09 4.20 -12.40
C LEU A 87 -24.19 4.94 -11.06
N GLY A 88 -23.86 6.22 -10.94
CA GLY A 88 -23.83 6.95 -9.68
C GLY A 88 -22.58 6.69 -8.83
N ILE A 89 -21.53 6.11 -9.43
CA ILE A 89 -20.22 5.86 -8.83
C ILE A 89 -19.34 7.06 -9.16
N THR A 90 -19.25 8.02 -8.24
CA THR A 90 -18.45 9.25 -8.44
C THR A 90 -17.10 9.24 -7.72
N ASP A 91 -16.86 8.26 -6.84
CA ASP A 91 -15.62 8.12 -6.05
C ASP A 91 -14.71 7.05 -6.66
N TYR A 92 -14.21 7.24 -7.87
CA TYR A 92 -13.36 6.26 -8.57
C TYR A 92 -11.92 6.73 -8.76
N GLU A 93 -11.02 5.79 -9.05
CA GLU A 93 -9.69 6.04 -9.59
C GLU A 93 -9.54 5.28 -10.89
N SER A 94 -9.08 5.96 -11.93
CA SER A 94 -8.90 5.40 -13.26
C SER A 94 -7.50 5.74 -13.79
N TYR A 95 -6.80 4.73 -14.31
CA TYR A 95 -5.44 4.85 -14.82
C TYR A 95 -5.33 4.15 -16.17
N VAL A 96 -4.61 4.76 -17.12
CA VAL A 96 -4.35 4.16 -18.44
C VAL A 96 -2.88 3.77 -18.55
N ASP A 97 -2.64 2.56 -19.04
CA ASP A 97 -1.38 2.08 -19.57
C ASP A 97 -1.43 2.06 -21.09
N SER A 98 -0.81 3.03 -21.74
CA SER A 98 -0.70 3.04 -23.20
C SER A 98 0.46 2.18 -23.74
N ASN A 99 1.27 1.54 -22.88
CA ASN A 99 2.36 0.65 -23.34
C ASN A 99 1.96 -0.83 -23.34
N LYS A 100 0.88 -1.17 -22.63
CA LYS A 100 0.37 -2.53 -22.44
C LYS A 100 -1.13 -2.62 -22.66
N ASP A 101 -1.72 -1.53 -23.14
CA ASP A 101 -3.15 -1.37 -23.41
C ASP A 101 -4.01 -1.80 -22.23
N ARG A 102 -3.80 -1.16 -21.07
CA ARG A 102 -4.55 -1.44 -19.85
C ARG A 102 -5.33 -0.24 -19.36
N ILE A 103 -6.54 -0.46 -18.88
CA ILE A 103 -7.31 0.54 -18.14
C ILE A 103 -7.60 -0.04 -16.76
N ILE A 104 -6.96 0.53 -15.74
CA ILE A 104 -7.14 0.12 -14.35
C ILE A 104 -8.18 1.03 -13.72
N VAL A 105 -9.25 0.47 -13.18
CA VAL A 105 -10.38 1.18 -12.62
C VAL A 105 -10.66 0.66 -11.22
N ARG A 106 -10.78 1.58 -10.26
CA ARG A 106 -11.07 1.28 -8.87
C ARG A 106 -12.22 2.10 -8.38
N PHE A 107 -13.18 1.47 -7.72
CA PHE A 107 -14.27 2.19 -7.09
C PHE A 107 -14.78 1.45 -5.85
N PRO A 108 -15.19 2.19 -4.80
CA PRO A 108 -15.83 1.59 -3.65
C PRO A 108 -17.25 1.14 -4.01
N TRP A 109 -17.80 0.23 -3.20
CA TRP A 109 -19.22 -0.12 -3.32
C TRP A 109 -20.11 1.09 -3.08
N LYS A 110 -21.27 1.09 -3.73
CA LYS A 110 -22.34 2.04 -3.43
C LYS A 110 -22.80 1.87 -1.99
N THR A 111 -22.93 3.00 -1.30
CA THR A 111 -23.28 3.01 0.12
C THR A 111 -24.76 2.66 0.29
N GLY A 112 -25.06 1.54 0.96
CA GLY A 112 -26.43 1.14 1.32
C GLY A 112 -27.10 0.13 0.38
N GLU A 113 -26.40 -0.37 -0.63
CA GLU A 113 -26.88 -1.40 -1.55
C GLU A 113 -26.39 -2.78 -1.07
N SER A 114 -27.32 -3.68 -0.70
CA SER A 114 -27.00 -5.03 -0.23
C SER A 114 -26.84 -6.06 -1.35
N ASP A 115 -27.41 -5.76 -2.52
CA ASP A 115 -27.60 -6.70 -3.62
C ASP A 115 -26.73 -6.35 -4.85
N PHE A 116 -25.80 -5.40 -4.70
CA PHE A 116 -24.92 -4.98 -5.79
C PHE A 116 -24.04 -6.16 -6.23
N ASN A 117 -24.17 -6.61 -7.47
CA ASN A 117 -23.27 -7.59 -8.06
C ASN A 117 -22.10 -6.84 -8.73
N PRO A 118 -20.89 -6.85 -8.12
CA PRO A 118 -19.75 -6.11 -8.64
C PRO A 118 -19.30 -6.61 -10.01
N GLN A 119 -19.61 -7.87 -10.32
CA GLN A 119 -19.25 -8.49 -11.58
C GLN A 119 -20.14 -8.00 -12.72
N THR A 120 -21.45 -7.87 -12.50
CA THR A 120 -22.36 -7.23 -13.46
C THR A 120 -21.92 -5.81 -13.79
N ALA A 121 -21.43 -5.05 -12.79
CA ALA A 121 -20.87 -3.72 -13.02
C ALA A 121 -19.57 -3.76 -13.84
N ILE A 122 -18.68 -4.72 -13.59
CA ILE A 122 -17.46 -4.93 -14.41
C ILE A 122 -17.85 -5.22 -15.86
N ASP A 123 -18.80 -6.13 -16.08
CA ASP A 123 -19.25 -6.55 -17.39
C ASP A 123 -19.93 -5.37 -18.12
N GLU A 124 -20.82 -4.63 -17.44
CA GLU A 124 -21.46 -3.42 -17.99
C GLU A 124 -20.43 -2.34 -18.38
N ILE A 125 -19.39 -2.14 -17.58
CA ILE A 125 -18.33 -1.18 -17.87
C ILE A 125 -17.45 -1.64 -19.05
N GLY A 126 -17.24 -2.95 -19.22
CA GLY A 126 -16.39 -3.52 -20.28
C GLY A 126 -17.07 -3.69 -21.65
N THR A 127 -18.41 -3.68 -21.72
CA THR A 127 -19.16 -3.86 -22.99
C THR A 127 -18.86 -2.80 -24.04
N THR A 128 -18.78 -3.16 -25.32
CA THR A 128 -18.49 -2.17 -26.38
C THR A 128 -19.62 -1.16 -26.52
N ALA A 129 -20.87 -1.61 -26.37
CA ALA A 129 -22.09 -0.81 -26.55
C ALA A 129 -22.15 -0.13 -27.94
N LYS A 130 -21.71 -0.82 -29.00
CA LYS A 130 -21.80 -0.35 -30.38
C LYS A 130 -23.25 -0.38 -30.82
N MET A 131 -23.89 0.79 -30.79
CA MET A 131 -25.27 0.97 -31.21
C MET A 131 -25.35 1.34 -32.70
N VAL A 132 -26.19 0.64 -33.46
CA VAL A 132 -26.39 0.89 -34.89
C VAL A 132 -27.87 0.76 -35.25
N PHE A 133 -28.39 1.72 -36.02
CA PHE A 133 -29.73 1.68 -36.60
C PHE A 133 -29.63 1.19 -38.04
N ARG A 134 -30.41 0.18 -38.40
CA ARG A 134 -30.34 -0.45 -39.72
C ARG A 134 -31.71 -0.53 -40.39
N LYS A 135 -31.71 -0.44 -41.72
CA LYS A 135 -32.88 -0.75 -42.55
C LYS A 135 -33.15 -2.26 -42.53
N GLY A 136 -34.40 -2.65 -42.37
CA GLY A 136 -34.85 -4.04 -42.29
C GLY A 136 -34.67 -4.66 -40.91
N SER A 137 -34.78 -5.99 -40.82
CA SER A 137 -34.72 -6.76 -39.57
C SER A 137 -33.43 -7.56 -39.38
N THR A 138 -32.46 -7.43 -40.28
CA THR A 138 -31.26 -8.27 -40.32
C THR A 138 -30.00 -7.49 -39.95
N ALA A 139 -29.04 -8.18 -39.33
CA ALA A 139 -27.75 -7.61 -38.92
C ALA A 139 -26.92 -7.08 -40.10
N ASP A 140 -27.21 -7.51 -41.33
CA ASP A 140 -26.53 -7.04 -42.55
C ASP A 140 -27.24 -5.85 -43.23
N GLY A 141 -28.29 -5.31 -42.60
CA GLY A 141 -29.05 -4.17 -43.14
C GLY A 141 -28.19 -2.92 -43.30
N GLU A 142 -28.58 -2.05 -44.25
CA GLU A 142 -27.92 -0.76 -44.48
C GLU A 142 -27.99 0.11 -43.22
N GLU A 143 -26.84 0.62 -42.78
CA GLU A 143 -26.72 1.49 -41.61
C GLU A 143 -27.30 2.88 -41.89
N ILE A 144 -28.21 3.32 -41.03
CA ILE A 144 -28.89 4.60 -41.08
C ILE A 144 -28.09 5.65 -40.30
N LEU A 145 -27.79 5.33 -39.04
CA LEU A 145 -27.05 6.16 -38.10
C LEU A 145 -26.47 5.28 -36.98
N SER A 146 -25.49 5.80 -36.25
CA SER A 146 -24.83 5.10 -35.14
C SER A 146 -25.19 5.72 -33.79
N GLY A 147 -24.72 5.10 -32.69
CA GLY A 147 -24.84 5.67 -31.35
C GLY A 147 -24.21 7.06 -31.21
N ASP A 148 -23.22 7.42 -32.04
CA ASP A 148 -22.56 8.74 -32.01
C ASP A 148 -23.52 9.88 -32.39
N ASP A 149 -24.60 9.55 -33.10
CA ASP A 149 -25.66 10.48 -33.48
C ASP A 149 -26.71 10.69 -32.37
N VAL A 150 -26.60 9.99 -31.24
CA VAL A 150 -27.50 10.13 -30.08
C VAL A 150 -26.93 11.15 -29.09
N THR A 151 -27.69 12.23 -28.86
CA THR A 151 -27.31 13.28 -27.88
C THR A 151 -27.74 12.99 -26.46
N SER A 152 -28.84 12.25 -26.27
CA SER A 152 -29.28 11.79 -24.96
C SER A 152 -30.23 10.61 -25.07
N ALA A 153 -30.14 9.67 -24.13
CA ALA A 153 -31.06 8.57 -23.92
C ALA A 153 -31.64 8.65 -22.49
N ASN A 154 -32.94 8.40 -22.32
CA ASN A 154 -33.60 8.40 -21.01
C ASN A 154 -34.57 7.23 -20.88
N ALA A 155 -34.52 6.53 -19.74
CA ALA A 155 -35.57 5.58 -19.37
C ALA A 155 -36.85 6.35 -19.02
N ALA A 156 -37.97 5.97 -19.64
CA ALA A 156 -39.27 6.59 -19.42
C ALA A 156 -40.36 5.52 -19.33
N TYR A 157 -41.40 5.80 -18.55
CA TYR A 157 -42.58 4.95 -18.49
C TYR A 157 -43.63 5.43 -19.49
N SER A 158 -44.01 4.56 -20.42
CA SER A 158 -45.13 4.74 -21.34
C SER A 158 -46.34 3.98 -20.81
N GLU A 159 -47.51 4.63 -20.71
CA GLU A 159 -48.75 3.97 -20.27
C GLU A 159 -49.15 2.80 -21.19
N THR A 160 -48.75 2.85 -22.47
CA THR A 160 -49.13 1.86 -23.49
C THR A 160 -48.09 0.75 -23.62
N ASP A 161 -46.81 1.10 -23.56
CA ASP A 161 -45.70 0.21 -23.93
C ASP A 161 -44.87 -0.26 -22.72
N GLY A 162 -45.18 0.20 -21.50
CA GLY A 162 -44.37 -0.07 -20.31
C GLY A 162 -43.11 0.78 -20.26
N TRP A 163 -42.02 0.24 -19.70
CA TRP A 163 -40.74 0.94 -19.67
C TRP A 163 -40.11 0.96 -21.08
N VAL A 164 -39.64 2.13 -21.50
CA VAL A 164 -39.06 2.39 -22.81
C VAL A 164 -37.81 3.27 -22.69
N VAL A 165 -36.97 3.28 -23.71
CA VAL A 165 -35.82 4.20 -23.79
C VAL A 165 -36.10 5.27 -24.84
N GLN A 166 -36.22 6.52 -24.40
CA GLN A 166 -36.37 7.69 -25.27
C GLN A 166 -35.01 8.22 -25.71
N LEU A 167 -34.85 8.42 -27.00
CA LEU A 167 -33.63 8.91 -27.63
C LEU A 167 -33.87 10.29 -28.23
N LYS A 168 -32.81 11.11 -28.18
CA LYS A 168 -32.75 12.39 -28.87
C LYS A 168 -31.51 12.44 -29.74
N PHE A 169 -31.67 12.74 -31.01
CA PHE A 169 -30.57 12.75 -31.97
C PHE A 169 -29.90 14.12 -32.09
N SER A 170 -28.67 14.11 -32.59
CA SER A 170 -27.97 15.29 -33.08
C SER A 170 -28.69 15.87 -34.30
N SER A 171 -28.36 17.09 -34.72
CA SER A 171 -28.96 17.68 -35.92
C SER A 171 -28.71 16.85 -37.18
N GLU A 172 -27.53 16.22 -37.27
CA GLU A 172 -27.12 15.36 -38.38
C GLU A 172 -27.85 14.01 -38.30
N GLY A 173 -27.87 13.38 -37.12
CA GLY A 173 -28.59 12.15 -36.87
C GLY A 173 -30.10 12.26 -37.10
N ALA A 174 -30.71 13.36 -36.66
CA ALA A 174 -32.13 13.64 -36.87
C ALA A 174 -32.49 13.73 -38.36
N GLN A 175 -31.60 14.32 -39.17
CA GLN A 175 -31.78 14.38 -40.62
C GLN A 175 -31.64 13.01 -41.27
N ALA A 176 -30.59 12.25 -40.92
CA ALA A 176 -30.39 10.88 -41.43
C ALA A 176 -31.56 9.96 -41.07
N PHE A 177 -32.06 10.05 -39.83
CA PHE A 177 -33.21 9.28 -39.37
C PHE A 177 -34.51 9.70 -40.07
N ALA A 178 -34.72 11.01 -40.30
CA ALA A 178 -35.87 11.51 -41.04
C ALA A 178 -35.88 11.04 -42.50
N ASP A 179 -34.72 11.07 -43.16
CA ASP A 179 -34.58 10.62 -44.54
C ASP A 179 -34.85 9.11 -44.66
N ALA A 180 -34.28 8.30 -43.77
CA ALA A 180 -34.51 6.87 -43.73
C ALA A 180 -35.96 6.50 -43.40
N THR A 181 -36.58 7.15 -42.41
CA THR A 181 -37.99 6.88 -42.05
C THR A 181 -38.95 7.31 -43.16
N THR A 182 -38.64 8.37 -43.92
CA THR A 182 -39.43 8.79 -45.09
C THR A 182 -39.40 7.73 -46.20
N GLU A 183 -38.22 7.16 -46.47
CA GLU A 183 -38.06 6.08 -47.44
C GLU A 183 -38.80 4.82 -47.01
N LEU A 184 -38.62 4.41 -45.75
CA LEU A 184 -39.16 3.16 -45.22
C LEU A 184 -40.68 3.19 -45.00
N ALA A 185 -41.24 4.37 -44.68
CA ALA A 185 -42.71 4.54 -44.64
C ALA A 185 -43.37 4.30 -46.01
N ALA A 186 -42.63 4.53 -47.11
CA ALA A 186 -43.13 4.29 -48.47
C ALA A 186 -42.95 2.82 -48.91
N SER A 187 -41.90 2.12 -48.45
CA SER A 187 -41.65 0.72 -48.78
C SER A 187 -42.36 -0.28 -47.85
N GLY A 188 -42.67 0.14 -46.62
CA GLY A 188 -43.21 -0.71 -45.55
C GLY A 188 -42.15 -1.56 -44.84
N ASP A 189 -40.87 -1.30 -45.05
CA ASP A 189 -39.77 -2.02 -44.41
C ASP A 189 -39.53 -1.52 -42.97
N PRO A 190 -39.15 -2.39 -42.02
CA PRO A 190 -38.91 -1.99 -40.64
C PRO A 190 -37.54 -1.32 -40.44
N ILE A 191 -37.36 -0.68 -39.28
CA ILE A 191 -36.05 -0.30 -38.74
C ILE A 191 -35.71 -1.27 -37.60
N SER A 192 -34.47 -1.72 -37.55
CA SER A 192 -33.92 -2.47 -36.43
C SER A 192 -32.81 -1.70 -35.71
N ILE A 193 -32.77 -1.88 -34.40
CA ILE A 193 -31.79 -1.28 -33.49
C ILE A 193 -30.93 -2.40 -32.94
N TRP A 194 -29.64 -2.30 -33.21
CA TRP A 194 -28.65 -3.30 -32.83
C TRP A 194 -27.70 -2.71 -31.79
N LEU A 195 -27.37 -3.49 -30.78
CA LEU A 195 -26.34 -3.19 -29.79
C LEU A 195 -25.38 -4.37 -29.74
N ASP A 196 -24.11 -4.17 -30.06
CA ASP A 196 -23.09 -5.23 -30.09
C ASP A 196 -23.53 -6.48 -30.91
N ASP A 197 -24.12 -6.22 -32.08
CA ASP A 197 -24.65 -7.24 -33.01
C ASP A 197 -25.85 -8.06 -32.48
N GLU A 198 -26.41 -7.69 -31.32
CA GLU A 198 -27.69 -8.21 -30.81
C GLU A 198 -28.85 -7.27 -31.15
N ASN A 199 -29.97 -7.83 -31.62
CA ASN A 199 -31.16 -7.05 -31.97
C ASN A 199 -31.94 -6.70 -30.71
N ILE A 200 -31.92 -5.42 -30.33
CA ILE A 200 -32.60 -4.91 -29.13
C ILE A 200 -34.06 -4.58 -29.42
N SER A 201 -34.35 -4.05 -30.61
CA SER A 201 -35.70 -3.63 -30.99
C SER A 201 -35.85 -3.60 -32.50
N THR A 202 -36.98 -4.08 -33.00
CA THR A 202 -37.38 -3.92 -34.40
C THR A 202 -38.77 -3.29 -34.45
N ALA A 203 -38.91 -2.21 -35.20
CA ALA A 203 -40.15 -1.44 -35.29
C ALA A 203 -40.56 -1.21 -36.75
N SER A 204 -41.87 -1.26 -37.02
CA SER A 204 -42.43 -0.81 -38.29
C SER A 204 -42.35 0.72 -38.39
N VAL A 205 -42.13 1.23 -39.60
CA VAL A 205 -42.15 2.66 -39.90
C VAL A 205 -43.44 2.99 -40.63
N ASP A 206 -44.41 3.57 -39.92
CA ASP A 206 -45.71 3.93 -40.49
C ASP A 206 -45.75 5.38 -41.01
N GLU A 207 -44.93 6.27 -40.43
CA GLU A 207 -44.81 7.67 -40.81
C GLU A 207 -43.37 8.17 -40.68
N ALA A 208 -43.04 9.24 -41.42
CA ALA A 208 -41.72 9.86 -41.36
C ALA A 208 -41.49 10.56 -40.01
N ILE A 209 -40.37 10.25 -39.34
CA ILE A 209 -40.02 10.81 -38.03
C ILE A 209 -39.05 11.97 -38.23
N THR A 210 -39.59 13.18 -38.35
CA THR A 210 -38.79 14.42 -38.54
C THR A 210 -38.50 15.17 -37.24
N GLY A 211 -38.96 14.65 -36.10
CA GLY A 211 -38.86 15.32 -34.79
C GLY A 211 -37.49 15.21 -34.12
N GLY A 212 -36.59 14.37 -34.62
CA GLY A 212 -35.28 14.12 -34.02
C GLY A 212 -35.33 13.32 -32.70
N GLU A 213 -36.45 12.67 -32.42
CA GLU A 213 -36.67 11.86 -31.22
C GLU A 213 -37.17 10.47 -31.62
N ALA A 214 -36.74 9.43 -30.91
CA ALA A 214 -37.15 8.05 -31.13
C ALA A 214 -37.38 7.32 -29.80
N ILE A 215 -38.16 6.22 -29.84
CA ILE A 215 -38.43 5.40 -28.66
C ILE A 215 -38.06 3.96 -28.97
N ILE A 216 -37.15 3.39 -28.17
CA ILE A 216 -36.84 1.96 -28.20
C ILE A 216 -37.89 1.23 -27.35
N LYS A 217 -38.58 0.27 -27.98
CA LYS A 217 -39.58 -0.58 -27.32
C LYS A 217 -39.00 -1.97 -27.10
N GLY A 218 -39.33 -2.59 -25.98
CA GLY A 218 -38.85 -3.92 -25.61
C GLY A 218 -39.55 -4.41 -24.36
N ASN A 219 -39.23 -5.62 -23.92
CA ASN A 219 -39.74 -6.17 -22.67
C ASN A 219 -38.89 -5.70 -21.49
N PHE A 220 -38.77 -4.37 -21.33
CA PHE A 220 -37.93 -3.75 -20.30
C PHE A 220 -38.69 -3.60 -18.99
N ASP A 221 -37.94 -3.73 -17.90
CA ASP A 221 -38.29 -3.18 -16.59
C ASP A 221 -37.56 -1.85 -16.35
N GLN A 222 -37.73 -1.28 -15.16
CA GLN A 222 -37.13 0.00 -14.82
C GLN A 222 -35.59 -0.04 -14.88
N ASP A 223 -35.00 -1.11 -14.35
CA ASP A 223 -33.55 -1.23 -14.20
C ASP A 223 -32.90 -1.51 -15.56
N SER A 224 -33.42 -2.46 -16.33
CA SER A 224 -32.93 -2.75 -17.69
C SER A 224 -33.08 -1.57 -18.64
N ALA A 225 -34.17 -0.79 -18.56
CA ALA A 225 -34.31 0.44 -19.35
C ALA A 225 -33.30 1.52 -18.93
N ALA A 226 -33.03 1.66 -17.63
CA ALA A 226 -32.04 2.62 -17.11
C ALA A 226 -30.62 2.22 -17.49
N THR A 227 -30.26 0.94 -17.39
CA THR A 227 -28.97 0.38 -17.83
C THR A 227 -28.76 0.64 -19.31
N LEU A 228 -29.73 0.32 -20.17
CA LEU A 228 -29.63 0.57 -21.61
C LEU A 228 -29.48 2.07 -21.92
N ALA A 229 -30.24 2.94 -21.25
CA ALA A 229 -30.12 4.39 -21.44
C ALA A 229 -28.74 4.92 -21.02
N ASN A 230 -28.19 4.45 -19.90
CA ASN A 230 -26.87 4.83 -19.41
C ASN A 230 -25.76 4.34 -20.35
N GLN A 231 -25.85 3.11 -20.87
CA GLN A 231 -24.93 2.58 -21.87
C GLN A 231 -24.90 3.47 -23.12
N ILE A 232 -26.07 3.85 -23.65
CA ILE A 232 -26.16 4.72 -24.84
C ILE A 232 -25.57 6.11 -24.55
N ASN A 233 -25.89 6.70 -23.40
CA ASN A 233 -25.37 8.03 -23.02
C ASN A 233 -23.84 8.07 -22.88
N SER A 234 -23.23 6.96 -22.46
CA SER A 234 -21.78 6.87 -22.32
C SER A 234 -21.03 6.74 -23.65
N GLY A 235 -21.75 6.43 -24.74
CA GLY A 235 -21.18 6.15 -26.04
C GLY A 235 -20.54 4.76 -26.16
N ALA A 236 -20.13 4.44 -27.39
CA ALA A 236 -19.47 3.17 -27.70
C ALA A 236 -17.98 3.22 -27.33
N LEU A 237 -17.45 2.11 -26.84
CA LEU A 237 -16.00 1.95 -26.73
C LEU A 237 -15.36 1.88 -28.12
N PRO A 238 -14.14 2.40 -28.29
CA PRO A 238 -13.42 2.30 -29.57
C PRO A 238 -13.04 0.86 -29.95
N PHE A 239 -13.08 -0.06 -29.00
CA PHE A 239 -12.87 -1.50 -29.15
C PHE A 239 -13.46 -2.22 -27.93
N ALA A 240 -13.73 -3.52 -28.06
CA ALA A 240 -14.19 -4.36 -26.96
C ALA A 240 -13.12 -4.45 -25.86
N LEU A 241 -13.54 -4.49 -24.60
CA LEU A 241 -12.66 -4.67 -23.46
C LEU A 241 -12.95 -5.98 -22.74
N SER A 242 -11.89 -6.69 -22.36
CA SER A 242 -11.96 -7.85 -21.46
C SER A 242 -11.41 -7.49 -20.07
N ALA A 243 -12.04 -8.01 -19.02
CA ALA A 243 -11.57 -7.88 -17.64
C ALA A 243 -10.53 -8.96 -17.32
N GLU A 244 -9.26 -8.71 -17.67
CA GLU A 244 -8.15 -9.67 -17.53
C GLU A 244 -7.72 -9.89 -16.07
N SER A 245 -7.99 -8.92 -15.20
CA SER A 245 -7.79 -9.08 -13.76
C SER A 245 -8.77 -8.22 -13.00
N TYR A 246 -9.41 -8.79 -12.00
CA TYR A 246 -10.27 -8.04 -11.10
C TYR A 246 -10.23 -8.59 -9.68
N SER A 247 -10.45 -7.71 -8.71
CA SER A 247 -10.63 -8.04 -7.31
C SER A 247 -11.86 -7.31 -6.77
N THR A 248 -12.72 -8.05 -6.09
CA THR A 248 -13.90 -7.53 -5.42
C THR A 248 -13.81 -7.82 -3.93
N ILE A 249 -14.10 -6.83 -3.09
CA ILE A 249 -14.07 -6.97 -1.62
C ILE A 249 -15.39 -6.44 -1.07
N SER A 250 -16.04 -7.18 -0.18
CA SER A 250 -17.28 -6.76 0.44
C SER A 250 -17.10 -5.60 1.46
N PRO A 251 -18.05 -4.65 1.55
CA PRO A 251 -17.95 -3.49 2.45
C PRO A 251 -17.90 -3.85 3.95
N THR A 252 -18.62 -4.91 4.33
CA THR A 252 -18.74 -5.36 5.72
C THR A 252 -17.40 -5.80 6.30
N LEU A 253 -16.56 -6.47 5.49
CA LEU A 253 -15.24 -6.93 5.87
C LEU A 253 -14.26 -5.77 6.11
N GLY A 254 -14.31 -4.75 5.25
CA GLY A 254 -13.40 -3.61 5.31
C GLY A 254 -13.67 -2.62 6.46
N ALA A 255 -14.94 -2.30 6.73
CA ALA A 255 -15.31 -1.26 7.70
C ALA A 255 -14.87 -1.61 9.14
N ARG A 256 -15.06 -2.87 9.55
CA ARG A 256 -14.58 -3.33 10.86
C ARG A 256 -13.05 -3.36 10.95
N SER A 257 -12.38 -3.68 9.84
CA SER A 257 -10.91 -3.74 9.80
C SER A 257 -10.28 -2.38 10.08
N LEU A 258 -10.91 -1.29 9.62
CA LEU A 258 -10.50 0.08 9.93
C LEU A 258 -10.56 0.38 11.44
N GLU A 259 -11.67 0.10 12.10
CA GLU A 259 -11.85 0.39 13.53
C GLU A 259 -10.80 -0.33 14.38
N VAL A 260 -10.57 -1.61 14.10
CA VAL A 260 -9.58 -2.44 14.78
C VAL A 260 -8.16 -1.91 14.54
N MET A 261 -7.84 -1.49 13.32
CA MET A 261 -6.52 -0.94 13.00
C MET A 261 -6.28 0.44 13.62
N VAL A 262 -7.31 1.28 13.71
CA VAL A 262 -7.24 2.54 14.45
C VAL A 262 -6.97 2.28 15.94
N LEU A 263 -7.67 1.31 16.54
CA LEU A 263 -7.42 0.89 17.91
C LEU A 263 -5.97 0.39 18.09
N ALA A 264 -5.46 -0.44 17.17
CA ALA A 264 -4.08 -0.90 17.18
C ALA A 264 -3.09 0.28 17.17
N GLY A 265 -3.35 1.30 16.34
CA GLY A 265 -2.53 2.50 16.28
C GLY A 265 -2.55 3.32 17.58
N ILE A 266 -3.70 3.47 18.22
CA ILE A 266 -3.83 4.15 19.52
C ILE A 266 -3.06 3.39 20.61
N VAL A 267 -3.24 2.07 20.68
CA VAL A 267 -2.53 1.23 21.66
C VAL A 267 -1.02 1.26 21.43
N ALA A 268 -0.57 1.15 20.18
CA ALA A 268 0.84 1.27 19.81
C ALA A 268 1.42 2.63 20.21
N PHE A 269 0.70 3.73 19.92
CA PHE A 269 1.10 5.08 20.34
C PHE A 269 1.25 5.18 21.85
N VAL A 270 0.26 4.73 22.62
CA VAL A 270 0.29 4.79 24.10
C VAL A 270 1.45 3.99 24.66
N LEU A 271 1.67 2.76 24.18
CA LEU A 271 2.75 1.91 24.68
C LEU A 271 4.14 2.47 24.33
N VAL A 272 4.34 2.98 23.11
CA VAL A 272 5.59 3.64 22.72
C VAL A 272 5.81 4.93 23.52
N ALA A 273 4.77 5.75 23.70
CA ALA A 273 4.84 6.96 24.52
C ALA A 273 5.20 6.64 25.98
N LEU A 274 4.55 5.65 26.58
CA LEU A 274 4.85 5.19 27.94
C LEU A 274 6.30 4.71 28.05
N LEU A 275 6.76 3.87 27.13
CA LEU A 275 8.16 3.41 27.10
C LEU A 275 9.13 4.60 27.04
N MET A 276 8.86 5.58 26.18
CA MET A 276 9.68 6.78 26.06
C MET A 276 9.69 7.61 27.35
N ILE A 277 8.53 7.84 27.96
CA ILE A 277 8.40 8.60 29.21
C ILE A 277 9.13 7.89 30.35
N LEU A 278 8.94 6.58 30.51
CA LEU A 278 9.57 5.79 31.58
C LEU A 278 11.09 5.72 31.42
N ARG A 279 11.58 5.49 30.19
CA ARG A 279 13.01 5.31 29.92
C ARG A 279 13.78 6.62 29.87
N TYR A 280 13.21 7.64 29.24
CA TYR A 280 13.89 8.90 28.91
C TYR A 280 13.36 10.11 29.69
N ARG A 281 12.38 9.95 30.58
CA ARG A 281 11.87 11.02 31.46
C ARG A 281 11.42 12.25 30.67
N LEU A 282 12.02 13.42 30.90
CA LEU A 282 11.61 14.67 30.26
C LEU A 282 11.85 14.67 28.74
N PRO A 283 13.03 14.30 28.20
CA PRO A 283 13.19 14.02 26.78
C PRO A 283 12.15 13.04 26.22
N GLY A 284 11.76 12.02 27.00
CA GLY A 284 10.71 11.07 26.64
C GLY A 284 9.32 11.70 26.53
N THR A 285 8.93 12.52 27.51
CA THR A 285 7.65 13.27 27.47
C THR A 285 7.59 14.24 26.29
N ILE A 286 8.69 14.94 26.00
CA ILE A 286 8.76 15.85 24.84
C ILE A 286 8.69 15.04 23.54
N ALA A 287 9.34 13.88 23.48
CA ALA A 287 9.25 12.98 22.34
C ALA A 287 7.83 12.47 22.10
N ALA A 288 7.07 12.13 23.15
CA ALA A 288 5.67 11.71 23.03
C ALA A 288 4.77 12.82 22.46
N VAL A 289 4.98 14.08 22.87
CA VAL A 289 4.26 15.23 22.29
C VAL A 289 4.63 15.43 20.82
N SER A 290 5.92 15.36 20.48
CA SER A 290 6.35 15.43 19.07
C SER A 290 5.82 14.27 18.23
N LEU A 291 5.76 13.06 18.79
CA LEU A 291 5.23 11.88 18.13
C LEU A 291 3.75 12.05 17.79
N LEU A 292 2.95 12.64 18.69
CA LEU A 292 1.56 12.99 18.41
C LEU A 292 1.46 13.95 17.21
N GLY A 293 2.32 14.98 17.19
CA GLY A 293 2.40 15.91 16.07
C GLY A 293 2.77 15.21 14.75
N GLN A 294 3.71 14.27 14.77
CA GLN A 294 4.08 13.47 13.60
C GLN A 294 2.90 12.63 13.09
N VAL A 295 2.22 11.88 13.96
CA VAL A 295 1.08 11.03 13.58
C VAL A 295 -0.05 11.86 13.00
N CYS A 296 -0.44 12.93 13.69
CA CYS A 296 -1.48 13.83 13.20
C CYS A 296 -1.08 14.54 11.91
N ALA A 297 0.19 14.86 11.71
CA ALA A 297 0.66 15.44 10.46
C ALA A 297 0.62 14.42 9.32
N THR A 298 0.90 13.14 9.57
CA THR A 298 0.72 12.10 8.55
C THR A 298 -0.75 12.00 8.16
N LEU A 299 -1.67 12.00 9.13
CA LEU A 299 -3.12 12.03 8.87
C LEU A 299 -3.55 13.30 8.12
N ALA A 300 -2.97 14.46 8.45
CA ALA A 300 -3.24 15.72 7.75
C ALA A 300 -2.84 15.65 6.27
N VAL A 301 -1.66 15.08 5.96
CA VAL A 301 -1.24 14.89 4.57
C VAL A 301 -2.17 13.93 3.83
N VAL A 302 -2.53 12.80 4.44
CA VAL A 302 -3.41 11.79 3.83
C VAL A 302 -4.82 12.34 3.59
N SER A 303 -5.40 13.07 4.54
CA SER A 303 -6.73 13.69 4.42
C SER A 303 -6.80 14.85 3.41
N GLY A 304 -5.66 15.35 2.91
CA GLY A 304 -5.65 16.57 2.09
C GLY A 304 -5.90 17.84 2.90
N TYR A 305 -5.55 17.84 4.19
CA TYR A 305 -5.56 19.02 5.07
C TYR A 305 -4.80 20.20 4.45
N PHE A 306 -3.67 19.90 3.80
CA PHE A 306 -2.86 20.88 3.09
C PHE A 306 -3.40 21.03 1.68
N SER A 307 -4.08 22.14 1.37
CA SER A 307 -4.67 22.41 0.05
C SER A 307 -3.68 22.39 -1.12
N VAL A 308 -2.37 22.44 -0.83
CA VAL A 308 -1.30 22.34 -1.82
C VAL A 308 -1.08 20.91 -2.32
N PHE A 309 -1.47 19.91 -1.54
CA PHE A 309 -1.32 18.50 -1.87
C PHE A 309 -2.69 17.82 -1.95
N PRO A 310 -3.00 17.07 -3.02
CA PRO A 310 -4.18 16.21 -2.99
C PRO A 310 -4.03 15.19 -1.87
N GLY A 311 -5.14 14.84 -1.24
CA GLY A 311 -5.18 13.70 -0.31
C GLY A 311 -4.80 12.41 -1.03
N SER A 312 -4.47 11.38 -0.26
CA SER A 312 -4.11 10.06 -0.79
C SER A 312 -5.07 9.01 -0.23
N THR A 313 -5.39 8.02 -1.05
CA THR A 313 -6.25 6.89 -0.65
C THR A 313 -5.52 6.04 0.40
N LEU A 314 -6.15 5.90 1.57
CA LEU A 314 -5.61 5.16 2.71
C LEU A 314 -6.13 3.73 2.71
N THR A 315 -5.21 2.75 2.69
CA THR A 315 -5.49 1.31 2.77
C THR A 315 -5.12 0.74 4.14
N LEU A 316 -5.50 -0.50 4.45
CA LEU A 316 -5.10 -1.22 5.66
C LEU A 316 -3.57 -1.32 5.78
N PRO A 317 -2.80 -1.72 4.72
CA PRO A 317 -1.35 -1.58 4.73
C PRO A 317 -0.89 -0.14 4.93
N GLY A 318 -1.56 0.85 4.33
CA GLY A 318 -1.29 2.27 4.59
C GLY A 318 -1.36 2.64 6.08
N ILE A 319 -2.40 2.16 6.79
CA ILE A 319 -2.51 2.35 8.25
C ILE A 319 -1.37 1.64 8.98
N ALA A 320 -1.01 0.42 8.58
CA ALA A 320 0.15 -0.27 9.13
C ALA A 320 1.46 0.53 8.92
N GLY A 321 1.60 1.24 7.80
CA GLY A 321 2.68 2.18 7.53
C GLY A 321 2.74 3.35 8.53
N ILE A 322 1.57 3.90 8.90
CA ILE A 322 1.47 4.93 9.96
C ILE A 322 1.90 4.35 11.32
N ILE A 323 1.41 3.15 11.69
CA ILE A 323 1.74 2.50 12.95
C ILE A 323 3.24 2.15 13.03
N LEU A 324 3.81 1.66 11.93
CA LEU A 324 5.25 1.46 11.80
C LEU A 324 6.01 2.79 11.99
N GLY A 325 5.48 3.86 11.41
CA GLY A 325 5.97 5.23 11.59
C GLY A 325 5.91 5.73 13.04
N ILE A 326 5.02 5.21 13.90
CA ILE A 326 5.02 5.50 15.35
C ILE A 326 6.27 4.90 16.01
N GLY A 327 6.56 3.63 15.69
CA GLY A 327 7.73 2.91 16.20
C GLY A 327 9.05 3.55 15.80
N MET A 328 9.17 3.94 14.53
CA MET A 328 10.35 4.63 13.97
C MET A 328 10.39 6.13 14.32
N GLY A 329 9.25 6.75 14.60
CA GLY A 329 9.12 8.20 14.83
C GLY A 329 9.92 8.69 16.04
N VAL A 330 10.12 7.83 17.02
CA VAL A 330 10.89 8.16 18.23
C VAL A 330 12.39 7.91 18.09
N ASP A 331 12.87 7.34 16.97
CA ASP A 331 14.28 7.00 16.76
C ASP A 331 15.17 8.24 16.95
N ALA A 332 14.88 9.33 16.24
CA ALA A 332 15.59 10.62 16.40
C ALA A 332 15.67 11.10 17.86
N ASN A 333 14.63 10.85 18.65
CA ASN A 333 14.57 11.22 20.06
C ASN A 333 15.42 10.30 20.93
N VAL A 334 15.36 8.99 20.71
CA VAL A 334 16.21 7.98 21.36
C VAL A 334 17.69 8.31 21.12
N ILE A 335 18.08 8.57 19.87
CA ILE A 335 19.44 8.93 19.46
C ILE A 335 19.94 10.15 20.24
N THR A 336 19.14 11.20 20.22
CA THR A 336 19.49 12.46 20.87
C THR A 336 19.56 12.29 22.38
N ALA A 337 18.62 11.56 22.99
CA ALA A 337 18.56 11.34 24.43
C ALA A 337 19.72 10.48 24.94
N GLU A 338 20.07 9.39 24.25
CA GLU A 338 21.25 8.58 24.59
C GLU A 338 22.54 9.40 24.45
N ARG A 339 22.63 10.26 23.42
CA ARG A 339 23.79 11.15 23.28
C ARG A 339 23.87 12.19 24.40
N ILE A 340 22.74 12.77 24.82
CA ILE A 340 22.71 13.69 25.96
C ILE A 340 23.18 12.98 27.23
N LYS A 341 22.71 11.75 27.48
CA LYS A 341 23.15 10.92 28.61
C LYS A 341 24.65 10.64 28.59
N GLU A 342 25.20 10.30 27.43
CA GLU A 342 26.65 10.08 27.25
C GLU A 342 27.47 11.36 27.50
N GLU A 343 26.95 12.52 27.12
CA GLU A 343 27.66 13.79 27.35
C GLU A 343 27.57 14.24 28.82
N LEU A 344 26.46 13.94 29.50
CA LEU A 344 26.30 14.15 30.95
C LEU A 344 27.21 13.22 31.76
N SER A 345 27.45 11.97 31.31
CA SER A 345 28.40 11.07 32.00
C SER A 345 29.84 11.57 31.93
N LYS A 346 30.17 12.37 30.91
CA LYS A 346 31.47 13.06 30.76
C LYS A 346 31.58 14.36 31.56
N ASN A 347 30.72 14.56 32.56
CA ASN A 347 30.68 15.74 33.44
C ASN A 347 30.49 17.08 32.70
N LYS A 348 29.89 17.07 31.50
CA LYS A 348 29.50 18.33 30.84
C LYS A 348 28.31 18.95 31.56
N THR A 349 28.23 20.28 31.55
CA THR A 349 27.05 21.01 32.00
C THR A 349 25.82 20.61 31.17
N LEU A 350 24.61 20.70 31.74
CA LEU A 350 23.37 20.34 31.04
C LEU A 350 23.22 21.06 29.69
N ASP A 351 23.49 22.36 29.66
CA ASP A 351 23.50 23.18 28.45
C ASP A 351 24.53 22.69 27.41
N GLY A 352 25.73 22.33 27.88
CA GLY A 352 26.79 21.78 27.04
C GLY A 352 26.47 20.39 26.49
N ALA A 353 25.90 19.52 27.31
CA ALA A 353 25.48 18.17 26.95
C ALA A 353 24.37 18.20 25.89
N ILE A 354 23.38 19.08 26.05
CA ILE A 354 22.28 19.24 25.08
C ILE A 354 22.79 19.81 23.75
N LYS A 355 23.66 20.82 23.80
CA LYS A 355 24.25 21.38 22.57
C LYS A 355 25.09 20.34 21.82
N SER A 356 25.88 19.55 22.54
CA SER A 356 26.68 18.45 21.98
C SER A 356 25.78 17.33 21.43
N GLY A 357 24.75 16.94 22.20
CA GLY A 357 23.78 15.91 21.86
C GLY A 357 23.12 16.16 20.51
N PHE A 358 22.52 17.33 20.30
CA PHE A 358 21.90 17.67 19.02
C PHE A 358 22.91 17.80 17.87
N LYS A 359 24.10 18.35 18.13
CA LYS A 359 25.11 18.54 17.07
C LYS A 359 25.60 17.18 16.55
N MET A 360 25.82 16.23 17.44
CA MET A 360 26.39 14.92 17.11
C MET A 360 25.31 13.91 16.70
N GLY A 361 24.09 14.04 17.22
CA GLY A 361 22.97 13.17 16.85
C GLY A 361 22.39 13.42 15.46
N LEU A 362 22.45 14.66 14.95
CA LEU A 362 21.80 15.02 13.67
C LEU A 362 22.32 14.22 12.48
N THR A 363 23.63 13.99 12.42
CA THR A 363 24.27 13.28 11.31
C THR A 363 23.78 11.83 11.19
N PRO A 364 23.84 11.01 12.26
CA PRO A 364 23.22 9.68 12.26
C PRO A 364 21.72 9.67 11.95
N ILE A 365 20.96 10.68 12.41
CA ILE A 365 19.51 10.74 12.16
C ILE A 365 19.21 10.92 10.67
N ILE A 366 19.91 11.86 10.03
CA ILE A 366 19.76 12.08 8.58
C ILE A 366 20.20 10.83 7.83
N ASP A 367 21.37 10.28 8.18
CA ASP A 367 21.92 9.15 7.43
C ASP A 367 21.02 7.90 7.54
N GLY A 368 20.43 7.67 8.71
CA GLY A 368 19.55 6.54 8.98
C GLY A 368 18.19 6.61 8.27
N ASN A 369 17.61 7.81 8.15
CA ASN A 369 16.30 7.98 7.52
C ASN A 369 16.35 8.08 5.99
N VAL A 370 17.50 8.46 5.40
CA VAL A 370 17.64 8.55 3.93
C VAL A 370 17.39 7.20 3.26
N THR A 371 17.79 6.09 3.89
CA THR A 371 17.56 4.75 3.32
C THR A 371 16.09 4.36 3.31
N ILE A 372 15.33 4.75 4.34
CA ILE A 372 13.88 4.54 4.40
C ILE A 372 13.18 5.40 3.33
N VAL A 373 13.64 6.65 3.12
CA VAL A 373 13.15 7.51 2.04
C VAL A 373 13.39 6.87 0.67
N ILE A 374 14.57 6.31 0.42
CA ILE A 374 14.87 5.61 -0.85
C ILE A 374 13.89 4.45 -1.08
N VAL A 375 13.64 3.63 -0.06
CA VAL A 375 12.71 2.49 -0.16
C VAL A 375 11.29 2.97 -0.41
N ALA A 376 10.80 3.93 0.37
CA ALA A 376 9.45 4.45 0.23
C ALA A 376 9.23 5.11 -1.15
N ALA A 377 10.25 5.82 -1.65
CA ALA A 377 10.25 6.39 -2.99
C ALA A 377 10.20 5.32 -4.09
N ILE A 378 10.91 4.20 -3.93
CA ILE A 378 10.86 3.07 -4.87
C ILE A 378 9.50 2.37 -4.82
N LEU A 379 8.94 2.14 -3.64
CA LEU A 379 7.58 1.58 -3.49
C LEU A 379 6.56 2.44 -4.25
N MET A 380 6.61 3.76 -4.04
CA MET A 380 5.72 4.69 -4.74
C MET A 380 6.03 4.82 -6.23
N GLY A 381 7.29 4.66 -6.65
CA GLY A 381 7.70 4.76 -8.06
C GLY A 381 7.41 3.50 -8.87
N ALA A 382 7.49 2.33 -8.24
CA ALA A 382 7.20 1.05 -8.87
C ALA A 382 5.69 0.79 -8.92
N PHE A 383 4.97 1.04 -7.83
CA PHE A 383 3.58 0.61 -7.65
C PHE A 383 2.57 1.76 -7.55
N GLY A 384 3.01 2.99 -7.76
CA GLY A 384 2.14 4.17 -7.76
C GLY A 384 1.63 4.57 -9.14
N PRO A 385 0.74 5.58 -9.20
CA PRO A 385 0.25 6.15 -10.44
C PRO A 385 1.39 6.63 -11.35
N THR A 386 1.28 6.41 -12.66
CA THR A 386 2.27 6.81 -13.68
C THR A 386 2.54 8.30 -13.70
N ASP A 387 1.53 9.11 -13.40
CA ASP A 387 1.67 10.56 -13.31
C ASP A 387 2.34 11.05 -12.02
N GLY A 388 2.53 10.16 -11.05
CA GLY A 388 3.16 10.46 -9.78
C GLY A 388 4.62 10.88 -9.94
N PHE A 389 5.06 11.80 -9.08
CA PHE A 389 6.45 12.29 -9.07
C PHE A 389 7.47 11.14 -9.01
N TRP A 390 7.28 10.18 -8.11
CA TRP A 390 8.22 9.06 -7.95
C TRP A 390 8.19 8.08 -9.12
N ALA A 391 7.02 7.87 -9.74
CA ALA A 391 6.91 7.05 -10.95
C ALA A 391 7.72 7.68 -12.10
N LYS A 392 7.64 9.00 -12.27
CA LYS A 392 8.45 9.75 -13.25
C LYS A 392 9.95 9.68 -12.95
N VAL A 393 10.36 9.80 -11.69
CA VAL A 393 11.77 9.69 -11.26
C VAL A 393 12.35 8.30 -11.55
N PHE A 394 11.58 7.24 -11.29
CA PHE A 394 12.03 5.85 -11.46
C PHE A 394 11.60 5.20 -12.77
N ASN A 395 10.97 5.97 -13.68
CA ASN A 395 10.60 5.51 -15.00
C ASN A 395 11.76 4.79 -15.73
N PRO A 396 13.03 5.28 -15.72
CA PRO A 396 14.13 4.56 -16.37
C PRO A 396 14.39 3.13 -15.86
N ILE A 397 13.90 2.79 -14.66
CA ILE A 397 14.03 1.45 -14.07
C ILE A 397 12.79 0.60 -14.36
N PHE A 398 11.61 1.20 -14.40
CA PHE A 398 10.32 0.48 -14.45
C PHE A 398 9.57 0.59 -15.78
N PHE A 399 10.05 1.37 -16.75
CA PHE A 399 9.33 1.67 -18.00
C PHE A 399 8.91 0.40 -18.77
N TRP A 400 9.73 -0.66 -18.73
CA TRP A 400 9.47 -1.88 -19.47
C TRP A 400 8.37 -2.77 -18.85
N PHE A 401 7.91 -2.47 -17.63
CA PHE A 401 6.83 -3.21 -16.95
C PHE A 401 5.44 -2.59 -17.14
N GLY A 402 5.36 -1.35 -17.63
CA GLY A 402 4.13 -0.56 -17.59
C GLY A 402 3.70 -0.14 -16.16
N PRO A 403 2.70 0.74 -15.99
CA PRO A 403 1.92 0.85 -14.77
C PRO A 403 1.38 -0.50 -14.30
N SER A 404 1.68 -0.80 -13.05
CA SER A 404 0.93 -1.77 -12.27
C SER A 404 0.75 -1.11 -10.93
N THR A 405 -0.31 -0.31 -10.85
CA THR A 405 -0.61 0.42 -9.62
C THR A 405 -1.09 -0.63 -8.63
N ALA A 406 -0.37 -0.86 -7.54
CA ALA A 406 -0.88 -1.66 -6.42
C ALA A 406 -1.23 -0.67 -5.32
N GLY A 407 -2.53 -0.30 -5.22
CA GLY A 407 -2.99 0.77 -4.32
C GLY A 407 -2.59 0.54 -2.86
N THR A 408 -2.59 -0.72 -2.42
CA THR A 408 -2.13 -1.17 -1.10
C THR A 408 -0.65 -0.85 -0.86
N ILE A 409 0.24 -1.25 -1.77
CA ILE A 409 1.69 -1.02 -1.68
C ILE A 409 2.03 0.47 -1.81
N TYR A 410 1.34 1.18 -2.71
CA TYR A 410 1.49 2.63 -2.87
C TYR A 410 1.13 3.38 -1.59
N SER A 411 -0.04 3.10 -1.00
CA SER A 411 -0.51 3.75 0.22
C SER A 411 0.43 3.47 1.42
N PHE A 412 0.95 2.25 1.53
CA PHE A 412 2.00 1.92 2.50
C PHE A 412 3.29 2.73 2.26
N GLY A 413 3.78 2.81 1.02
CA GLY A 413 4.94 3.63 0.67
C GLY A 413 4.72 5.12 0.95
N PHE A 414 3.54 5.66 0.62
CA PHE A 414 3.17 7.05 0.85
C PHE A 414 3.14 7.41 2.34
N THR A 415 2.49 6.58 3.16
CA THR A 415 2.40 6.79 4.62
C THR A 415 3.75 6.61 5.31
N LEU A 416 4.58 5.67 4.86
CA LEU A 416 5.96 5.49 5.34
C LEU A 416 6.83 6.71 5.01
N LEU A 417 6.83 7.16 3.75
CA LEU A 417 7.58 8.35 3.31
C LEU A 417 7.17 9.58 4.11
N THR A 418 5.87 9.82 4.19
CA THR A 418 5.28 10.97 4.87
C THR A 418 5.66 10.96 6.35
N SER A 419 5.55 9.81 7.03
CA SER A 419 5.93 9.67 8.43
C SER A 419 7.41 9.97 8.67
N VAL A 420 8.31 9.51 7.81
CA VAL A 420 9.76 9.76 7.93
C VAL A 420 10.09 11.24 7.70
N LEU A 421 9.47 11.88 6.70
CA LEU A 421 9.68 13.31 6.44
C LEU A 421 9.17 14.18 7.60
N LEU A 422 8.00 13.86 8.12
CA LEU A 422 7.41 14.58 9.24
C LEU A 422 8.16 14.33 10.55
N ASN A 423 8.84 13.18 10.71
CA ASN A 423 9.74 12.95 11.83
C ASN A 423 10.88 14.00 11.88
N PHE A 424 11.39 14.47 10.73
CA PHE A 424 12.38 15.57 10.73
C PHE A 424 11.79 16.89 11.26
N VAL A 425 10.51 17.14 11.03
CA VAL A 425 9.83 18.34 11.52
C VAL A 425 9.53 18.20 13.01
N PHE A 426 8.83 17.15 13.41
CA PHE A 426 8.35 16.99 14.78
C PHE A 426 9.40 16.32 15.68
N GLY A 427 9.86 15.13 15.33
CA GLY A 427 10.82 14.37 16.12
C GLY A 427 12.22 14.99 16.18
N VAL A 428 12.68 15.71 15.16
CA VAL A 428 13.99 16.38 15.18
C VAL A 428 13.87 17.86 15.54
N TRP A 429 13.18 18.67 14.72
CA TRP A 429 13.16 20.12 14.89
C TRP A 429 12.30 20.56 16.10
N ALA A 430 11.05 20.11 16.21
CA ALA A 430 10.16 20.53 17.29
C ALA A 430 10.69 20.05 18.65
N THR A 431 11.12 18.79 18.77
CA THR A 431 11.79 18.29 19.97
C THR A 431 13.03 19.12 20.33
N ARG A 432 13.84 19.53 19.34
CA ARG A 432 15.02 20.38 19.60
C ARG A 432 14.65 21.75 20.16
N VAL A 433 13.61 22.38 19.63
CA VAL A 433 13.12 23.66 20.13
C VAL A 433 12.56 23.50 21.55
N MET A 434 11.75 22.47 21.78
CA MET A 434 11.14 22.17 23.09
C MET A 434 12.19 21.85 24.16
N ILE A 435 13.15 20.96 23.88
CA ILE A 435 14.23 20.62 24.83
C ILE A 435 15.06 21.86 25.17
N ARG A 436 15.39 22.71 24.19
CA ARG A 436 16.11 23.97 24.45
C ARG A 436 15.30 24.94 25.30
N GLY A 437 13.99 25.03 25.09
CA GLY A 437 13.09 25.82 25.94
C GLY A 437 13.03 25.27 27.38
N ALA A 438 12.93 23.95 27.52
CA ALA A 438 12.81 23.27 28.81
C ALA A 438 13.99 23.56 29.75
N VAL A 439 15.23 23.59 29.25
CA VAL A 439 16.43 23.86 30.08
C VAL A 439 16.41 25.26 30.70
N HIS A 440 15.71 26.21 30.09
CA HIS A 440 15.58 27.58 30.60
C HIS A 440 14.44 27.73 31.62
N CYS A 441 13.61 26.70 31.80
CA CYS A 441 12.61 26.66 32.86
C CYS A 441 13.24 26.15 34.16
N LYS A 442 13.17 26.94 35.25
CA LYS A 442 13.79 26.58 36.54
C LYS A 442 13.34 25.20 37.05
N ALA A 443 12.06 24.88 36.90
CA ALA A 443 11.50 23.59 37.35
C ALA A 443 12.02 22.39 36.54
N LEU A 444 12.39 22.60 35.27
CA LEU A 444 12.83 21.54 34.36
C LEU A 444 14.35 21.47 34.22
N ARG A 445 15.10 22.42 34.79
CA ARG A 445 16.57 22.50 34.73
C ARG A 445 17.25 21.57 35.73
N ASN A 446 16.95 20.27 35.65
CA ASN A 446 17.58 19.24 36.48
C ASN A 446 18.23 18.16 35.59
N PRO A 447 19.56 17.91 35.68
CA PRO A 447 20.22 16.86 34.90
C PRO A 447 19.59 15.48 35.02
N TRP A 448 18.96 15.15 36.15
CA TRP A 448 18.23 13.90 36.33
C TRP A 448 17.06 13.75 35.35
N LEU A 449 16.34 14.84 35.05
CA LEU A 449 15.25 14.81 34.08
C LEU A 449 15.71 14.47 32.67
N TYR A 450 16.99 14.67 32.36
CA TYR A 450 17.62 14.38 31.06
C TYR A 450 18.44 13.08 31.05
N GLY A 451 18.22 12.22 32.05
CA GLY A 451 18.88 10.91 32.16
C GLY A 451 20.20 10.91 32.93
N GLY A 452 20.54 12.00 33.62
CA GLY A 452 21.62 12.04 34.62
C GLY A 452 21.26 11.40 35.97
N LYS A 453 22.25 11.26 36.84
CA LYS A 453 22.14 10.93 38.27
C LYS A 453 21.53 12.10 39.05
N LYS A 454 20.89 11.77 40.18
CA LYS A 454 20.31 12.75 41.11
C LYS A 454 21.38 13.65 41.75
N GLU A 455 22.57 13.10 41.95
CA GLU A 455 23.75 13.77 42.55
C GLU A 455 24.64 14.48 41.51
N GLY A 456 24.34 14.39 40.21
CA GLY A 456 25.17 14.88 39.10
C GLY A 456 25.97 13.78 38.38
N GLY A 457 26.26 13.99 37.09
CA GLY A 457 26.85 12.97 36.20
C GLY A 457 25.81 11.95 35.67
N ALA A 458 26.22 10.92 34.92
CA ALA A 458 25.34 9.81 34.50
C ALA A 458 26.11 8.47 34.61
N GLU A 459 25.47 7.39 35.08
CA GLU A 459 26.06 6.03 35.01
C GLU A 459 25.82 5.44 33.62
N TYR A 460 26.41 6.05 32.60
CA TYR A 460 26.44 5.44 31.29
C TYR A 460 27.60 4.45 31.24
N LYS A 461 27.33 3.20 31.63
CA LYS A 461 28.27 2.08 31.43
C LYS A 461 28.07 1.55 30.00
N THR A 462 29.04 1.83 29.13
CA THR A 462 29.14 1.11 27.86
C THR A 462 29.31 -0.37 28.14
N PRO A 463 28.50 -1.25 27.54
CA PRO A 463 28.75 -2.68 27.61
C PRO A 463 30.16 -2.99 27.08
N THR A 464 30.76 -4.08 27.55
CA THR A 464 32.10 -4.52 27.11
C THR A 464 32.00 -5.88 26.43
N ILE A 465 31.05 -6.03 25.51
CA ILE A 465 30.80 -7.28 24.79
C ILE A 465 31.75 -7.38 23.60
N ASN A 466 32.43 -8.53 23.45
CA ASN A 466 33.35 -8.77 22.35
C ASN A 466 32.64 -9.39 21.13
N PHE A 467 32.00 -8.55 20.32
CA PHE A 467 31.29 -8.98 19.11
C PHE A 467 32.25 -9.47 18.01
N VAL A 468 33.28 -8.68 17.69
CA VAL A 468 34.24 -9.00 16.62
C VAL A 468 35.04 -10.28 16.94
N GLY A 469 35.32 -10.54 18.21
CA GLY A 469 35.99 -11.76 18.66
C GLY A 469 35.14 -13.01 18.42
N ASN A 470 33.83 -12.91 18.64
CA ASN A 470 32.88 -14.02 18.52
C ASN A 470 32.30 -14.21 17.10
N ARG A 471 32.72 -13.41 16.12
CA ARG A 471 32.14 -13.40 14.75
C ARG A 471 31.99 -14.75 14.07
N LYS A 472 32.90 -15.71 14.30
CA LYS A 472 32.78 -17.07 13.72
C LYS A 472 31.54 -17.80 14.23
N LYS A 473 31.16 -17.60 15.50
CA LYS A 473 29.95 -18.17 16.09
C LYS A 473 28.69 -17.55 15.46
N PHE A 474 28.72 -16.25 15.23
CA PHE A 474 27.62 -15.54 14.57
C PHE A 474 27.44 -15.96 13.11
N TYR A 475 28.53 -16.05 12.35
CA TYR A 475 28.46 -16.55 10.97
C TYR A 475 27.94 -17.98 10.92
N ALA A 476 28.40 -18.86 11.82
CA ALA A 476 27.91 -20.24 11.91
C ALA A 476 26.40 -20.27 12.21
N PHE A 477 25.93 -19.50 13.20
CA PHE A 477 24.51 -19.41 13.53
C PHE A 477 23.68 -18.91 12.34
N SER A 478 24.09 -17.83 11.69
CA SER A 478 23.41 -17.29 10.51
C SER A 478 23.36 -18.28 9.35
N CYS A 479 24.47 -18.96 9.06
CA CYS A 479 24.48 -20.00 8.03
C CYS A 479 23.57 -21.19 8.38
N CYS A 480 23.50 -21.59 9.65
CA CYS A 480 22.59 -22.63 10.11
C CYS A 480 21.12 -22.21 9.93
N VAL A 481 20.76 -20.98 10.28
CA VAL A 481 19.39 -20.48 10.10
C VAL A 481 19.01 -20.44 8.61
N ILE A 482 19.89 -19.92 7.75
CA ILE A 482 19.66 -19.94 6.28
C ILE A 482 19.52 -21.38 5.78
N ALA A 483 20.37 -22.32 6.23
CA ALA A 483 20.27 -23.71 5.84
C ALA A 483 18.94 -24.34 6.27
N ILE A 484 18.43 -24.03 7.48
CA ILE A 484 17.11 -24.47 7.94
C ILE A 484 16.02 -23.95 7.00
N VAL A 485 16.05 -22.65 6.67
CA VAL A 485 15.08 -22.05 5.75
C VAL A 485 15.11 -22.73 4.38
N LEU A 486 16.29 -22.98 3.82
CA LEU A 486 16.43 -23.67 2.53
C LEU A 486 15.94 -25.12 2.58
N ILE A 487 16.21 -25.86 3.67
CA ILE A 487 15.72 -27.23 3.86
C ILE A 487 14.19 -27.23 3.94
N PHE A 488 13.60 -26.34 4.73
CA PHE A 488 12.14 -26.24 4.83
C PHE A 488 11.52 -25.84 3.49
N SER A 489 12.15 -24.93 2.74
CA SER A 489 11.69 -24.54 1.40
C SER A 489 11.73 -25.72 0.42
N ALA A 490 12.75 -26.58 0.50
CA ALA A 490 12.87 -27.76 -0.34
C ALA A 490 11.89 -28.88 0.05
N VAL A 491 11.60 -29.05 1.35
CA VAL A 491 10.72 -30.11 1.88
C VAL A 491 9.24 -29.76 1.75
N PHE A 492 8.86 -28.54 2.09
CA PHE A 492 7.46 -28.11 2.10
C PHE A 492 7.04 -27.37 0.83
N GLY A 493 8.00 -26.99 -0.01
CA GLY A 493 7.75 -26.11 -1.14
C GLY A 493 7.53 -24.66 -0.72
N VAL A 494 7.45 -23.78 -1.72
CA VAL A 494 7.11 -22.36 -1.53
C VAL A 494 5.72 -22.15 -2.14
N SER A 495 4.75 -21.75 -1.32
CA SER A 495 3.44 -21.33 -1.79
C SER A 495 3.53 -19.90 -2.34
N MET A 496 3.00 -19.69 -3.54
CA MET A 496 2.84 -18.35 -4.10
C MET A 496 1.36 -18.13 -4.36
N ASP A 497 0.94 -16.91 -4.11
CA ASP A 497 -0.44 -16.45 -4.26
C ASP A 497 -0.84 -16.29 -5.74
N VAL A 498 -2.15 -16.19 -6.00
CA VAL A 498 -2.70 -15.95 -7.35
C VAL A 498 -2.21 -14.62 -7.90
N GLU A 499 -1.90 -13.64 -7.04
CA GLU A 499 -1.30 -12.35 -7.42
C GLU A 499 0.05 -12.50 -8.16
N PHE A 500 0.77 -13.62 -7.98
CA PHE A 500 2.01 -13.90 -8.70
C PHE A 500 1.91 -15.04 -9.71
N LYS A 501 1.09 -16.05 -9.44
CA LYS A 501 0.97 -17.22 -10.32
C LYS A 501 -0.06 -17.04 -11.43
N GLY A 502 -0.99 -16.10 -11.27
CA GLY A 502 -2.26 -16.11 -11.97
C GLY A 502 -3.23 -17.14 -11.38
N GLY A 503 -4.51 -16.90 -11.59
CA GLY A 503 -5.61 -17.78 -11.24
C GLY A 503 -6.77 -17.03 -10.58
N SER A 504 -7.65 -17.80 -9.97
CA SER A 504 -8.83 -17.29 -9.26
C SER A 504 -8.76 -17.64 -7.77
N MET A 505 -9.06 -16.67 -6.92
CA MET A 505 -9.29 -16.89 -5.50
C MET A 505 -10.69 -16.39 -5.14
N ILE A 506 -11.51 -17.23 -4.54
CA ILE A 506 -12.83 -16.87 -4.02
C ILE A 506 -12.80 -17.09 -2.51
N THR A 507 -13.23 -16.11 -1.74
CA THR A 507 -13.52 -16.27 -0.32
C THR A 507 -15.02 -16.14 -0.10
N LEU A 508 -15.62 -17.18 0.45
CA LEU A 508 -17.04 -17.26 0.80
C LEU A 508 -17.19 -17.18 2.33
N ALA A 509 -18.13 -16.42 2.85
CA ALA A 509 -18.64 -16.59 4.21
C ALA A 509 -19.61 -17.77 4.25
N TYR A 510 -19.61 -18.53 5.35
CA TYR A 510 -20.59 -19.58 5.58
C TYR A 510 -20.85 -19.80 7.08
N GLU A 511 -21.99 -20.42 7.40
CA GLU A 511 -22.42 -20.79 8.74
C GLU A 511 -22.32 -22.30 8.98
N GLY A 512 -22.32 -22.72 10.26
CA GLY A 512 -22.31 -24.14 10.62
C GLY A 512 -20.94 -24.82 10.49
N ASP A 513 -20.92 -26.13 10.32
CA ASP A 513 -19.71 -26.91 10.05
C ASP A 513 -19.74 -27.34 8.58
N ALA A 514 -18.57 -27.48 7.96
CA ALA A 514 -18.47 -27.81 6.56
C ALA A 514 -17.42 -28.90 6.32
N ASP A 515 -17.85 -30.01 5.73
CA ASP A 515 -16.93 -31.06 5.32
C ASP A 515 -16.14 -30.60 4.09
N LEU A 516 -14.88 -30.24 4.32
CA LEU A 516 -13.96 -29.76 3.29
C LEU A 516 -13.78 -30.74 2.14
N ASP A 517 -13.79 -32.05 2.40
CA ASP A 517 -13.60 -33.05 1.33
C ASP A 517 -14.87 -33.15 0.47
N ALA A 518 -16.05 -33.07 1.09
CA ALA A 518 -17.32 -33.03 0.37
C ALA A 518 -17.45 -31.75 -0.47
N LEU A 519 -17.19 -30.58 0.13
CA LEU A 519 -17.19 -29.30 -0.57
C LEU A 519 -16.19 -29.29 -1.72
N LYS A 520 -14.98 -29.83 -1.50
CA LYS A 520 -13.97 -29.92 -2.56
C LYS A 520 -14.48 -30.69 -3.76
N ASN A 521 -15.17 -31.81 -3.53
CA ASN A 521 -15.75 -32.61 -4.60
C ASN A 521 -16.88 -31.87 -5.34
N THR A 522 -17.78 -31.21 -4.61
CA THR A 522 -18.86 -30.40 -5.20
C THR A 522 -18.28 -29.27 -6.06
N VAL A 523 -17.37 -28.47 -5.50
CA VAL A 523 -16.73 -27.35 -6.21
C VAL A 523 -15.95 -27.86 -7.43
N SER A 524 -15.23 -28.98 -7.32
CA SER A 524 -14.49 -29.56 -8.44
C SER A 524 -15.39 -30.04 -9.58
N THR A 525 -16.59 -30.52 -9.25
CA THR A 525 -17.57 -31.01 -10.22
C THR A 525 -18.24 -29.84 -10.94
N GLU A 526 -18.67 -28.84 -10.19
CA GLU A 526 -19.35 -27.65 -10.73
C GLU A 526 -18.43 -26.83 -11.62
N LEU A 527 -17.21 -26.55 -11.17
CA LEU A 527 -16.24 -25.78 -11.94
C LEU A 527 -15.56 -26.60 -13.03
N ASN A 528 -15.77 -27.92 -13.05
CA ASN A 528 -15.05 -28.88 -13.90
C ASN A 528 -13.51 -28.74 -13.78
N GLN A 529 -13.03 -28.50 -12.55
CA GLN A 529 -11.61 -28.29 -12.24
C GLN A 529 -11.13 -29.21 -11.14
N SER A 530 -10.06 -29.95 -11.41
CA SER A 530 -9.48 -30.91 -10.47
C SER A 530 -8.33 -30.34 -9.63
N ASN A 531 -7.70 -29.25 -10.09
CA ASN A 531 -6.52 -28.66 -9.47
C ASN A 531 -6.89 -27.48 -8.55
N LEU A 532 -7.75 -27.70 -7.56
CA LEU A 532 -8.18 -26.65 -6.63
C LEU A 532 -7.83 -26.96 -5.17
N THR A 533 -7.62 -25.90 -4.40
CA THR A 533 -7.39 -25.99 -2.95
C THR A 533 -8.48 -25.25 -2.18
N LEU A 534 -9.01 -25.90 -1.15
CA LEU A 534 -9.92 -25.28 -0.19
C LEU A 534 -9.17 -25.03 1.11
N GLN A 535 -9.40 -23.87 1.72
CA GLN A 535 -8.92 -23.53 3.05
C GLN A 535 -10.07 -22.89 3.83
N THR A 536 -10.35 -23.39 5.04
CA THR A 536 -11.24 -22.70 5.97
C THR A 536 -10.49 -21.62 6.72
N GLY A 537 -11.15 -20.51 6.97
CA GLY A 537 -10.70 -19.42 7.83
C GLY A 537 -11.83 -18.89 8.69
N SER A 538 -11.60 -17.71 9.24
CA SER A 538 -12.61 -16.95 9.96
C SER A 538 -12.47 -15.48 9.61
N ASP A 539 -13.58 -14.77 9.45
CA ASP A 539 -13.56 -13.33 9.22
C ASP A 539 -13.43 -12.54 10.53
N ILE A 540 -13.43 -11.20 10.40
CA ILE A 540 -13.37 -10.27 11.53
C ILE A 540 -14.66 -10.25 12.39
N SER A 541 -15.77 -10.78 11.87
CA SER A 541 -17.04 -10.90 12.59
C SER A 541 -17.10 -12.17 13.45
N GLY A 542 -16.18 -13.11 13.21
CA GLY A 542 -16.17 -14.45 13.80
C GLY A 542 -16.94 -15.48 12.97
N GLY A 543 -17.45 -15.10 11.80
CA GLY A 543 -18.04 -15.99 10.81
C GLY A 543 -16.99 -16.87 10.16
N GLN A 544 -17.38 -18.07 9.73
CA GLN A 544 -16.47 -18.98 9.05
C GLN A 544 -16.31 -18.56 7.60
N THR A 545 -15.10 -18.74 7.07
CA THR A 545 -14.82 -18.46 5.67
C THR A 545 -14.26 -19.67 4.95
N LEU A 546 -14.61 -19.83 3.68
CA LEU A 546 -14.08 -20.84 2.79
C LEU A 546 -13.37 -20.13 1.65
N THR A 547 -12.05 -20.29 1.58
CA THR A 547 -11.24 -19.81 0.47
C THR A 547 -10.99 -20.94 -0.52
N ILE A 548 -11.46 -20.75 -1.75
CA ILE A 548 -11.24 -21.62 -2.90
C ILE A 548 -10.16 -20.97 -3.76
N THR A 549 -9.11 -21.70 -4.08
CA THR A 549 -8.03 -21.22 -4.95
C THR A 549 -7.87 -22.14 -6.15
N LEU A 550 -7.89 -21.54 -7.33
CA LEU A 550 -7.75 -22.17 -8.64
C LEU A 550 -6.47 -21.57 -9.28
N PRO A 551 -5.34 -22.28 -9.22
CA PRO A 551 -4.06 -21.77 -9.69
C PRO A 551 -3.90 -21.92 -11.21
N GLY A 552 -3.31 -20.91 -11.86
CA GLY A 552 -2.92 -20.98 -13.28
C GLY A 552 -3.61 -19.94 -14.14
N SER A 553 -3.93 -20.27 -15.38
CA SER A 553 -4.67 -19.40 -16.31
C SER A 553 -6.19 -19.55 -16.21
N GLU A 554 -6.65 -20.29 -15.20
CA GLU A 554 -8.06 -20.59 -14.99
C GLU A 554 -8.70 -19.43 -14.23
N THR A 555 -9.26 -18.47 -14.98
CA THR A 555 -10.13 -17.41 -14.46
C THR A 555 -11.57 -17.92 -14.37
N LEU A 556 -12.30 -17.49 -13.36
CA LEU A 556 -13.73 -17.79 -13.25
C LEU A 556 -14.57 -16.69 -13.89
N SER A 557 -15.51 -17.09 -14.74
CA SER A 557 -16.54 -16.19 -15.24
C SER A 557 -17.62 -15.93 -14.18
N THR A 558 -18.39 -14.87 -14.37
CA THR A 558 -19.57 -14.51 -13.56
C THR A 558 -20.52 -15.68 -13.42
N ASP A 559 -20.90 -16.29 -14.55
CA ASP A 559 -21.84 -17.41 -14.60
C ASP A 559 -21.36 -18.64 -13.81
N GLN A 560 -20.05 -18.89 -13.82
CA GLN A 560 -19.46 -20.01 -13.07
C GLN A 560 -19.50 -19.76 -11.57
N LEU A 561 -19.28 -18.52 -11.13
CA LEU A 561 -19.35 -18.15 -9.72
C LEU A 561 -20.80 -18.18 -9.20
N ASP A 562 -21.74 -17.61 -9.95
CA ASP A 562 -23.16 -17.60 -9.59
C ASP A 562 -23.74 -19.02 -9.60
N GLY A 563 -23.36 -19.83 -10.60
CA GLY A 563 -23.67 -21.26 -10.63
C GLY A 563 -23.11 -22.00 -9.42
N LEU A 564 -21.84 -21.73 -9.05
CA LEU A 564 -21.21 -22.32 -7.86
C LEU A 564 -21.93 -21.94 -6.57
N LEU A 565 -22.25 -20.66 -6.37
CA LEU A 565 -22.97 -20.18 -5.19
C LEU A 565 -24.38 -20.79 -5.11
N THR A 566 -25.05 -20.91 -6.25
CA THR A 566 -26.37 -21.56 -6.34
C THR A 566 -26.27 -23.03 -5.94
N THR A 567 -25.36 -23.80 -6.57
CA THR A 567 -25.14 -25.22 -6.26
C THR A 567 -24.76 -25.44 -4.79
N LEU A 568 -23.88 -24.60 -4.24
CA LEU A 568 -23.48 -24.69 -2.83
C LEU A 568 -24.66 -24.45 -1.89
N ASN A 569 -25.48 -23.43 -2.14
CA ASN A 569 -26.64 -23.13 -1.30
C ASN A 569 -27.80 -24.12 -1.48
N GLU A 570 -27.92 -24.77 -2.64
CA GLU A 570 -28.90 -25.85 -2.85
C GLU A 570 -28.48 -27.16 -2.16
N GLN A 571 -27.20 -27.53 -2.23
CA GLN A 571 -26.70 -28.77 -1.61
C GLN A 571 -26.46 -28.62 -0.10
N TYR A 572 -26.11 -27.43 0.36
CA TYR A 572 -25.77 -27.11 1.74
C TYR A 572 -26.57 -25.88 2.25
N PRO A 573 -27.91 -25.98 2.31
CA PRO A 573 -28.77 -24.84 2.62
C PRO A 573 -28.58 -24.28 4.04
N ASP A 574 -28.11 -25.11 4.97
CA ASP A 574 -27.84 -24.71 6.35
C ASP A 574 -26.56 -23.84 6.48
N ASN A 575 -25.69 -23.84 5.45
CA ASN A 575 -24.40 -23.15 5.49
C ASN A 575 -24.44 -21.73 4.92
N GLN A 576 -25.49 -21.33 4.19
CA GLN A 576 -25.69 -19.95 3.69
C GLN A 576 -24.43 -19.30 3.11
N PHE A 577 -23.90 -19.88 2.02
CA PHE A 577 -22.69 -19.37 1.38
C PHE A 577 -22.93 -17.99 0.75
N VAL A 578 -22.10 -17.02 1.14
CA VAL A 578 -22.14 -15.64 0.62
C VAL A 578 -20.75 -15.22 0.16
N GLN A 579 -20.63 -14.56 -0.98
CA GLN A 579 -19.36 -14.05 -1.48
C GLN A 579 -18.80 -12.92 -0.60
N ASN A 580 -17.56 -13.06 -0.13
CA ASN A 580 -16.83 -12.00 0.59
C ASN A 580 -15.80 -11.31 -0.29
N GLU A 581 -15.01 -12.10 -1.02
CA GLU A 581 -13.91 -11.61 -1.85
C GLU A 581 -13.76 -12.49 -3.08
N VAL A 582 -13.49 -11.89 -4.23
CA VAL A 582 -13.04 -12.60 -5.43
C VAL A 582 -11.82 -11.88 -5.95
N SER A 583 -10.81 -12.63 -6.40
CA SER A 583 -9.61 -12.11 -7.03
C SER A 583 -9.24 -13.00 -8.21
N ASN A 584 -9.44 -12.49 -9.42
CA ASN A 584 -8.99 -13.08 -10.66
C ASN A 584 -7.78 -12.31 -11.19
N VAL A 585 -6.73 -13.03 -11.52
CA VAL A 585 -5.48 -12.45 -12.02
C VAL A 585 -5.01 -13.28 -13.20
N ASP A 586 -4.87 -12.65 -14.37
CA ASP A 586 -4.20 -13.28 -15.50
C ASP A 586 -2.74 -13.64 -15.16
N ALA A 587 -2.28 -14.80 -15.65
CA ALA A 587 -0.95 -15.32 -15.37
C ALA A 587 0.18 -14.43 -15.92
N THR A 588 -0.06 -13.69 -17.01
CA THR A 588 0.90 -12.73 -17.56
C THR A 588 1.00 -11.51 -16.65
N ILE A 589 -0.13 -10.96 -16.22
CA ILE A 589 -0.17 -9.84 -15.26
C ILE A 589 0.52 -10.21 -13.95
N GLY A 590 0.23 -11.40 -13.40
CA GLY A 590 0.85 -11.90 -12.17
C GLY A 590 2.37 -12.07 -12.27
N ASN A 591 2.86 -12.64 -13.39
CA ASN A 591 4.29 -12.79 -13.63
C ASN A 591 5.01 -11.44 -13.83
N GLU A 592 4.39 -10.50 -14.55
CA GLU A 592 4.91 -9.14 -14.70
C GLU A 592 5.02 -8.43 -13.34
N PHE A 593 3.99 -8.57 -12.50
CA PHE A 593 3.96 -8.01 -11.17
C PHE A 593 5.05 -8.60 -10.25
N LEU A 594 5.27 -9.91 -10.31
CA LEU A 594 6.37 -10.59 -9.60
C LEU A 594 7.74 -10.07 -10.05
N LEU A 595 7.99 -10.02 -11.36
CA LEU A 595 9.27 -9.55 -11.91
C LEU A 595 9.51 -8.09 -11.57
N LYS A 596 8.49 -7.24 -11.65
CA LYS A 596 8.56 -5.83 -11.27
C LYS A 596 8.92 -5.67 -9.79
N SER A 597 8.32 -6.49 -8.94
CA SER A 597 8.63 -6.55 -7.51
C SER A 597 10.08 -6.95 -7.22
N LEU A 598 10.60 -7.95 -7.94
CA LEU A 598 12.01 -8.36 -7.83
C LEU A 598 12.96 -7.25 -8.32
N VAL A 599 12.63 -6.56 -9.41
CA VAL A 599 13.42 -5.43 -9.91
C VAL A 599 13.40 -4.28 -8.90
N ALA A 600 12.26 -3.97 -8.29
CA ALA A 600 12.17 -2.93 -7.26
C ALA A 600 13.09 -3.24 -6.06
N LEU A 601 13.14 -4.50 -5.64
CA LEU A 601 14.01 -4.99 -4.58
C LEU A 601 15.49 -4.85 -4.92
N VAL A 602 15.89 -5.24 -6.13
CA VAL A 602 17.27 -5.09 -6.62
C VAL A 602 17.64 -3.62 -6.76
N ALA A 603 16.75 -2.79 -7.31
CA ALA A 603 16.96 -1.34 -7.44
C ALA A 603 17.16 -0.68 -6.07
N ALA A 604 16.38 -1.07 -5.06
CA ALA A 604 16.54 -0.59 -3.68
C ALA A 604 17.90 -0.98 -3.10
N CYS A 605 18.31 -2.24 -3.26
CA CYS A 605 19.64 -2.73 -2.86
C CYS A 605 20.77 -1.91 -3.51
N VAL A 606 20.67 -1.66 -4.83
CA VAL A 606 21.69 -0.90 -5.58
C VAL A 606 21.76 0.55 -5.12
N LEU A 607 20.62 1.24 -5.03
CA LEU A 607 20.57 2.64 -4.61
C LEU A 607 21.08 2.83 -3.19
N ILE A 608 20.75 1.90 -2.28
CA ILE A 608 21.27 1.93 -0.91
C ILE A 608 22.77 1.62 -0.89
N LEU A 609 23.25 0.65 -1.68
CA LEU A 609 24.68 0.39 -1.81
C LEU A 609 25.43 1.64 -2.28
N LEU A 610 24.93 2.32 -3.32
CA LEU A 610 25.51 3.55 -3.85
C LEU A 610 25.53 4.66 -2.79
N TYR A 611 24.42 4.84 -2.08
CA TYR A 611 24.32 5.79 -0.98
C TYR A 611 25.35 5.51 0.12
N VAL A 612 25.40 4.27 0.63
CA VAL A 612 26.34 3.86 1.69
C VAL A 612 27.78 3.97 1.20
N ALA A 613 28.07 3.57 -0.04
CA ALA A 613 29.40 3.66 -0.62
C ALA A 613 29.90 5.09 -0.74
N TYR A 614 29.03 6.02 -1.18
CA TYR A 614 29.33 7.44 -1.21
C TYR A 614 29.52 7.99 0.21
N ARG A 615 28.57 7.72 1.11
CA ARG A 615 28.51 8.29 2.46
C ARG A 615 29.69 7.88 3.33
N PHE A 616 30.13 6.62 3.21
CA PHE A 616 31.18 6.01 4.03
C PHE A 616 32.52 5.86 3.31
N ARG A 617 32.77 6.65 2.25
CA ARG A 617 34.03 6.63 1.47
C ARG A 617 35.29 6.65 2.35
N ARG A 618 35.28 7.39 3.46
CA ARG A 618 36.40 7.51 4.43
C ARG A 618 36.74 6.21 5.16
N ILE A 619 35.78 5.32 5.39
CA ILE A 619 36.01 4.00 5.98
C ILE A 619 36.10 2.89 4.92
N GLY A 620 36.19 3.24 3.64
CA GLY A 620 36.19 2.27 2.52
C GLY A 620 34.79 1.92 2.09
N GLY A 621 34.06 2.92 1.62
CA GLY A 621 32.62 2.89 1.32
C GLY A 621 32.13 1.65 0.57
N LEU A 622 32.83 1.20 -0.49
CA LEU A 622 32.44 -0.02 -1.22
C LEU A 622 32.41 -1.27 -0.33
N LYS A 623 33.38 -1.41 0.58
CA LYS A 623 33.41 -2.53 1.55
C LYS A 623 32.24 -2.42 2.52
N ALA A 624 31.97 -1.21 3.03
CA ALA A 624 30.86 -0.95 3.94
C ALA A 624 29.50 -1.22 3.27
N GLY A 625 29.29 -0.72 2.06
CA GLY A 625 28.09 -0.99 1.27
C GLY A 625 27.89 -2.47 1.01
N ALA A 626 28.92 -3.18 0.52
CA ALA A 626 28.82 -4.60 0.23
C ALA A 626 28.55 -5.45 1.48
N THR A 627 29.20 -5.16 2.62
CA THR A 627 28.94 -5.91 3.88
C THR A 627 27.57 -5.60 4.46
N ALA A 628 27.05 -4.39 4.26
CA ALA A 628 25.68 -4.05 4.62
C ALA A 628 24.68 -4.83 3.76
N VAL A 629 24.88 -4.91 2.44
CA VAL A 629 24.02 -5.70 1.54
C VAL A 629 24.01 -7.19 1.91
N VAL A 630 25.16 -7.76 2.31
CA VAL A 630 25.18 -9.17 2.79
C VAL A 630 24.30 -9.36 4.03
N ALA A 631 24.31 -8.42 4.96
CA ALA A 631 23.42 -8.47 6.12
C ALA A 631 21.95 -8.28 5.72
N LEU A 632 21.66 -7.41 4.75
CA LEU A 632 20.31 -7.25 4.21
C LEU A 632 19.79 -8.52 3.56
N LEU A 633 20.60 -9.20 2.75
CA LEU A 633 20.22 -10.48 2.15
C LEU A 633 19.92 -11.52 3.23
N HIS A 634 20.71 -11.57 4.29
CA HIS A 634 20.41 -12.42 5.44
C HIS A 634 19.03 -12.11 6.04
N ASP A 635 18.70 -10.85 6.27
CA ASP A 635 17.42 -10.46 6.86
C ASP A 635 16.24 -10.76 5.95
N MET A 636 16.41 -10.58 4.64
CA MET A 636 15.42 -10.99 3.64
C MET A 636 15.20 -12.51 3.66
N PHE A 637 16.25 -13.32 3.81
CA PHE A 637 16.13 -14.76 3.99
C PHE A 637 15.38 -15.14 5.28
N ILE A 638 15.53 -14.36 6.36
CA ILE A 638 14.73 -14.58 7.58
C ILE A 638 13.25 -14.32 7.31
N ILE A 639 12.90 -13.21 6.66
CA ILE A 639 11.50 -12.93 6.31
C ILE A 639 10.94 -14.03 5.42
N PHE A 640 11.62 -14.35 4.32
CA PHE A 640 11.26 -15.45 3.43
C PHE A 640 11.07 -16.76 4.20
N GLY A 641 11.97 -17.05 5.15
CA GLY A 641 11.87 -18.20 6.04
C GLY A 641 10.61 -18.21 6.88
N VAL A 642 10.16 -17.07 7.42
CA VAL A 642 8.91 -17.00 8.18
C VAL A 642 7.70 -17.32 7.30
N PHE A 643 7.66 -16.79 6.07
CA PHE A 643 6.59 -17.11 5.11
C PHE A 643 6.54 -18.61 4.81
N VAL A 644 7.69 -19.21 4.49
CA VAL A 644 7.79 -20.65 4.20
C VAL A 644 7.43 -21.51 5.43
N LEU A 645 7.94 -21.17 6.61
CA LEU A 645 7.69 -21.92 7.85
C LEU A 645 6.23 -21.90 8.27
N LEU A 646 5.56 -20.76 8.10
CA LEU A 646 4.14 -20.60 8.41
C LEU A 646 3.24 -20.99 7.24
N ARG A 647 3.81 -21.40 6.09
CA ARG A 647 3.09 -21.70 4.85
C ARG A 647 2.21 -20.56 4.34
N ILE A 648 2.59 -19.32 4.66
CA ILE A 648 1.91 -18.13 4.16
C ILE A 648 2.27 -17.97 2.67
N PRO A 649 1.29 -17.89 1.76
CA PRO A 649 1.54 -17.63 0.34
C PRO A 649 2.32 -16.33 0.14
N LEU A 650 3.32 -16.35 -0.75
CA LEU A 650 4.01 -15.13 -1.16
C LEU A 650 3.08 -14.30 -2.07
N ASN A 651 2.81 -13.06 -1.67
CA ASN A 651 1.98 -12.07 -2.38
C ASN A 651 2.61 -10.65 -2.31
N GLY A 652 1.89 -9.62 -2.71
CA GLY A 652 2.31 -8.22 -2.64
C GLY A 652 2.73 -7.77 -1.23
N ASN A 653 2.10 -8.30 -0.18
CA ASN A 653 2.48 -8.01 1.21
C ASN A 653 3.87 -8.54 1.56
N PHE A 654 4.28 -9.69 1.01
CA PHE A 654 5.64 -10.20 1.15
C PHE A 654 6.68 -9.23 0.56
N ILE A 655 6.40 -8.69 -0.64
CA ILE A 655 7.29 -7.71 -1.30
C ILE A 655 7.37 -6.41 -0.49
N ALA A 656 6.22 -5.89 -0.03
CA ALA A 656 6.17 -4.72 0.83
C ALA A 656 6.97 -4.93 2.12
N ALA A 657 6.84 -6.08 2.78
CA ALA A 657 7.60 -6.43 3.98
C ALA A 657 9.11 -6.53 3.70
N MET A 658 9.52 -7.16 2.59
CA MET A 658 10.93 -7.25 2.18
C MET A 658 11.54 -5.87 1.90
N LEU A 659 10.86 -5.02 1.14
CA LEU A 659 11.32 -3.67 0.85
C LEU A 659 11.42 -2.84 2.14
N THR A 660 10.44 -2.96 3.03
CA THR A 660 10.44 -2.26 4.32
C THR A 660 11.63 -2.66 5.19
N ILE A 661 11.91 -3.95 5.34
CA ILE A 661 13.05 -4.37 6.16
C ILE A 661 14.37 -3.93 5.54
N LEU A 662 14.45 -3.87 4.21
CA LEU A 662 15.64 -3.44 3.51
C LEU A 662 15.99 -1.98 3.91
N GLY A 663 14.97 -1.11 4.01
CA GLY A 663 15.13 0.28 4.44
C GLY A 663 15.46 0.44 5.92
N TYR A 664 14.88 -0.40 6.78
CA TYR A 664 15.07 -0.33 8.22
C TYR A 664 16.37 -1.00 8.71
N SER A 665 16.66 -2.23 8.28
CA SER A 665 17.85 -2.97 8.74
C SER A 665 19.15 -2.23 8.40
N ILE A 666 19.20 -1.57 7.24
CA ILE A 666 20.36 -0.77 6.85
C ILE A 666 20.52 0.49 7.72
N ASN A 667 19.43 1.05 8.27
CA ASN A 667 19.50 2.25 9.14
C ASN A 667 20.44 1.97 10.32
N ASP A 668 20.23 0.86 11.03
CA ASP A 668 21.09 0.47 12.15
C ASP A 668 22.55 0.23 11.71
N THR A 669 22.77 -0.38 10.53
CA THR A 669 24.12 -0.55 9.98
C THR A 669 24.82 0.78 9.71
N VAL A 670 24.12 1.72 9.07
CA VAL A 670 24.61 3.08 8.77
C VAL A 670 24.98 3.81 10.07
N VAL A 671 24.18 3.64 11.11
CA VAL A 671 24.42 4.22 12.44
C VAL A 671 25.72 3.69 13.07
N ILE A 672 25.93 2.37 13.07
CA ILE A 672 27.16 1.82 13.65
C ILE A 672 28.38 2.20 12.78
N TYR A 673 28.23 2.25 11.45
CA TYR A 673 29.28 2.72 10.56
C TYR A 673 29.65 4.18 10.78
N ASP A 674 28.68 5.04 11.10
CA ASP A 674 28.97 6.41 11.51
C ASP A 674 29.76 6.44 12.81
N ARG A 675 29.41 5.60 13.78
CA ARG A 675 30.18 5.52 15.03
C ARG A 675 31.61 5.02 14.80
N ILE A 676 31.80 4.03 13.92
CA ILE A 676 33.13 3.55 13.52
C ILE A 676 33.91 4.68 12.85
N ARG A 677 33.28 5.47 11.98
CA ARG A 677 33.87 6.63 11.31
C ARG A 677 34.30 7.70 12.32
N GLU A 678 33.45 8.03 13.29
CA GLU A 678 33.75 8.97 14.38
C GLU A 678 34.92 8.49 15.23
N ASN A 679 34.86 7.26 15.73
CA ASN A 679 35.93 6.69 16.55
C ASN A 679 37.25 6.54 15.78
N SER A 680 37.20 6.27 14.46
CA SER A 680 38.40 6.25 13.61
C SER A 680 39.04 7.62 13.42
N ALA A 681 38.29 8.71 13.60
CA ALA A 681 38.82 10.07 13.60
C ALA A 681 39.35 10.49 14.97
N LEU A 682 38.76 9.98 16.05
CA LEU A 682 39.16 10.27 17.43
C LEU A 682 40.39 9.46 17.88
N PHE A 683 40.47 8.18 17.52
CA PHE A 683 41.54 7.28 17.93
C PHE A 683 42.46 6.97 16.74
N GLY A 684 43.75 7.27 16.91
CA GLY A 684 44.76 6.93 15.90
C GLY A 684 45.00 5.42 15.82
N LYS A 685 45.46 4.92 14.66
CA LYS A 685 45.76 3.48 14.44
C LYS A 685 46.77 2.87 15.42
N LYS A 686 47.60 3.71 16.06
CA LYS A 686 48.58 3.30 17.08
C LYS A 686 47.98 3.21 18.49
N GLN A 687 46.87 3.89 18.74
CA GLN A 687 46.21 3.95 20.04
C GLN A 687 45.21 2.80 20.23
N MET A 688 44.55 2.36 19.16
CA MET A 688 43.53 1.31 19.24
C MET A 688 43.52 0.46 17.96
N GLY A 689 43.53 -0.86 18.13
CA GLY A 689 43.44 -1.80 17.00
C GLY A 689 42.07 -1.78 16.34
N LEU A 690 41.97 -2.13 15.04
CA LEU A 690 40.71 -2.08 14.30
C LEU A 690 39.58 -2.89 14.97
N LYS A 691 39.89 -4.08 15.49
CA LYS A 691 38.90 -4.94 16.17
C LYS A 691 38.37 -4.31 17.45
N GLU A 692 39.25 -3.69 18.22
CA GLU A 692 38.91 -3.01 19.47
C GLU A 692 38.08 -1.75 19.21
N LEU A 693 38.47 -0.96 18.20
CA LEU A 693 37.74 0.23 17.77
C LEU A 693 36.33 -0.11 17.31
N VAL A 694 36.16 -1.17 16.51
CA VAL A 694 34.84 -1.60 16.06
C VAL A 694 34.01 -2.15 17.21
N ASN A 695 34.59 -2.97 18.10
CA ASN A 695 33.88 -3.43 19.30
C ASN A 695 33.42 -2.26 20.16
N LEU A 696 34.26 -1.25 20.40
CA LEU A 696 33.89 -0.06 21.14
C LEU A 696 32.72 0.68 20.46
N SER A 697 32.78 0.82 19.14
CA SER A 697 31.76 1.51 18.35
C SER A 697 30.41 0.79 18.41
N ILE A 698 30.41 -0.54 18.33
CA ILE A 698 29.22 -1.38 18.48
C ILE A 698 28.64 -1.20 19.89
N ASN A 699 29.46 -1.36 20.94
CA ASN A 699 28.98 -1.26 22.32
C ASN A 699 28.41 0.12 22.67
N GLN A 700 29.01 1.20 22.14
CA GLN A 700 28.50 2.56 22.31
C GLN A 700 27.15 2.79 21.60
N SER A 701 26.91 2.07 20.50
CA SER A 701 25.67 2.19 19.72
C SER A 701 24.62 1.16 20.14
N PHE A 702 25.00 0.14 20.91
CA PHE A 702 24.15 -1.01 21.25
C PHE A 702 22.85 -0.62 21.93
N SER A 703 22.91 0.20 22.99
CA SER A 703 21.69 0.62 23.70
C SER A 703 20.77 1.48 22.83
N ARG A 704 21.32 2.16 21.82
CA ARG A 704 20.52 2.95 20.87
C ARG A 704 19.80 2.00 19.91
N SER A 705 20.54 1.19 19.15
CA SER A 705 19.97 0.25 18.16
C SER A 705 18.99 -0.75 18.76
N LEU A 706 19.23 -1.16 20.02
CA LEU A 706 18.28 -2.00 20.73
C LEU A 706 16.98 -1.26 21.06
N MET A 707 17.05 -0.02 21.54
CA MET A 707 15.85 0.74 21.94
C MET A 707 14.99 1.15 20.75
N THR A 708 15.60 1.52 19.63
CA THR A 708 14.90 1.85 18.37
C THR A 708 14.15 0.66 17.80
N SER A 709 14.78 -0.52 17.90
CA SER A 709 14.15 -1.77 17.48
C SER A 709 13.10 -2.24 18.47
N ILE A 710 13.29 -2.05 19.78
CA ILE A 710 12.24 -2.34 20.78
C ILE A 710 11.00 -1.46 20.54
N THR A 711 11.14 -0.16 20.30
CA THR A 711 9.97 0.72 20.07
C THR A 711 9.22 0.31 18.80
N THR A 712 9.94 -0.08 17.75
CA THR A 712 9.31 -0.49 16.49
C THR A 712 8.71 -1.89 16.56
N CYS A 713 9.42 -2.86 17.17
CA CYS A 713 8.87 -4.19 17.46
C CYS A 713 7.68 -4.13 18.42
N LEU A 714 7.62 -3.16 19.33
CA LEU A 714 6.47 -2.95 20.19
C LEU A 714 5.23 -2.53 19.37
N ALA A 715 5.39 -1.57 18.45
CA ALA A 715 4.30 -1.15 17.56
C ALA A 715 3.82 -2.30 16.65
N LEU A 716 4.74 -3.03 16.03
CA LEU A 716 4.42 -4.21 15.21
C LEU A 716 3.84 -5.36 16.04
N GLY A 717 4.31 -5.55 17.27
CA GLY A 717 3.79 -6.54 18.18
C GLY A 717 2.34 -6.26 18.56
N VAL A 718 1.97 -4.99 18.74
CA VAL A 718 0.56 -4.59 18.93
C VAL A 718 -0.27 -4.96 17.70
N ILE A 719 0.22 -4.66 16.49
CA ILE A 719 -0.46 -5.07 15.26
C ILE A 719 -0.65 -6.58 15.25
N CYS A 720 0.42 -7.37 15.49
CA CYS A 720 0.32 -8.82 15.48
C CYS A 720 -0.71 -9.34 16.51
N VAL A 721 -0.69 -8.82 17.74
CA VAL A 721 -1.64 -9.24 18.78
C VAL A 721 -3.07 -8.87 18.41
N VAL A 722 -3.29 -7.64 17.96
CA VAL A 722 -4.62 -7.18 17.55
C VAL A 722 -5.10 -7.98 16.34
N SER A 723 -4.26 -8.21 15.34
CA SER A 723 -4.62 -9.00 14.17
C SER A 723 -4.96 -10.45 14.52
N VAL A 724 -4.27 -11.07 15.48
CA VAL A 724 -4.64 -12.42 15.96
C VAL A 724 -5.96 -12.40 16.73
N VAL A 725 -6.15 -11.41 17.61
CA VAL A 725 -7.36 -11.30 18.46
C VAL A 725 -8.61 -11.05 17.61
N TYR A 726 -8.50 -10.22 16.59
CA TYR A 726 -9.61 -9.82 15.71
C TYR A 726 -9.58 -10.53 14.35
N ARG A 727 -8.76 -11.58 14.16
CA ARG A 727 -8.71 -12.41 12.94
C ARG A 727 -8.47 -11.62 11.63
N LEU A 728 -7.54 -10.67 11.69
CA LEU A 728 -7.08 -9.89 10.52
C LEU A 728 -5.89 -10.58 9.84
N ASP A 729 -6.13 -11.68 9.13
CA ASP A 729 -5.08 -12.53 8.57
C ASP A 729 -4.20 -11.78 7.55
N SER A 730 -4.79 -10.95 6.68
CA SER A 730 -4.05 -10.14 5.70
C SER A 730 -3.03 -9.19 6.34
N ILE A 731 -3.34 -8.66 7.53
CA ILE A 731 -2.46 -7.76 8.28
C ILE A 731 -1.46 -8.55 9.12
N TYR A 732 -1.88 -9.67 9.71
CA TYR A 732 -0.98 -10.53 10.47
C TYR A 732 0.15 -11.09 9.59
N THR A 733 -0.20 -11.60 8.42
CA THR A 733 0.74 -12.16 7.43
C THR A 733 1.72 -11.11 6.89
N PHE A 734 1.38 -9.83 6.97
CA PHE A 734 2.29 -8.72 6.71
C PHE A 734 3.17 -8.36 7.93
N ALA A 735 2.55 -8.14 9.10
CA ALA A 735 3.23 -7.58 10.28
C ALA A 735 4.15 -8.57 10.99
N PHE A 736 3.79 -9.85 11.04
CA PHE A 736 4.53 -10.87 11.78
C PHE A 736 5.89 -11.19 11.13
N PRO A 737 5.99 -11.42 9.80
CA PRO A 737 7.29 -11.57 9.15
C PRO A 737 8.15 -10.31 9.28
N LEU A 738 7.54 -9.13 9.18
CA LEU A 738 8.24 -7.86 9.38
C LEU A 738 8.83 -7.77 10.80
N LEU A 739 8.11 -8.16 11.84
CA LEU A 739 8.60 -8.22 13.23
C LEU A 739 9.87 -9.09 13.35
N PHE A 740 9.90 -10.27 12.73
CA PHE A 740 11.08 -11.13 12.70
C PHE A 740 12.24 -10.52 11.90
N GLY A 741 11.93 -9.89 10.76
CA GLY A 741 12.89 -9.13 9.98
C GLY A 741 13.56 -8.04 10.84
N MET A 742 12.80 -7.29 11.63
CA MET A 742 13.30 -6.22 12.50
C MET A 742 14.24 -6.75 13.59
N ILE A 743 13.89 -7.88 14.21
CA ILE A 743 14.75 -8.56 15.19
C ILE A 743 16.04 -9.04 14.50
N SER A 744 15.93 -9.62 13.30
CA SER A 744 17.07 -10.04 12.50
C SER A 744 17.96 -8.85 12.13
N GLY A 745 17.40 -7.69 11.77
CA GLY A 745 18.16 -6.51 11.34
C GLY A 745 19.13 -5.98 12.39
N VAL A 746 18.71 -5.98 13.66
CA VAL A 746 19.60 -5.63 14.79
C VAL A 746 20.73 -6.64 14.91
N TYR A 747 20.38 -7.93 14.85
CA TYR A 747 21.33 -9.02 14.93
C TYR A 747 22.33 -8.98 13.76
N SER A 748 21.86 -8.85 12.53
CA SER A 748 22.67 -8.86 11.31
C SER A 748 23.61 -7.65 11.28
N THR A 749 23.14 -6.47 11.68
CA THR A 749 23.95 -5.26 11.80
C THR A 749 25.13 -5.47 12.77
N ILE A 750 24.85 -5.96 13.97
CA ILE A 750 25.82 -6.07 15.07
C ILE A 750 26.74 -7.28 14.89
N CYS A 751 26.21 -8.40 14.43
CA CYS A 751 26.88 -9.70 14.43
C CYS A 751 27.38 -10.13 13.04
N ILE A 752 26.87 -9.54 11.95
CA ILE A 752 27.24 -9.88 10.56
C ILE A 752 27.91 -8.69 9.86
N ALA A 753 27.19 -7.59 9.62
CA ALA A 753 27.67 -6.47 8.80
C ALA A 753 28.98 -5.87 9.33
N THR A 754 29.04 -5.62 10.64
CA THR A 754 30.19 -4.96 11.27
C THR A 754 31.41 -5.89 11.40
N PRO A 755 31.29 -7.18 11.82
CA PRO A 755 32.43 -8.09 11.79
C PRO A 755 32.90 -8.45 10.37
N LEU A 756 31.99 -8.60 9.40
CA LEU A 756 32.34 -8.92 8.01
C LEU A 756 33.16 -7.77 7.40
N TRP A 757 32.79 -6.53 7.71
CA TRP A 757 33.55 -5.35 7.32
C TRP A 757 34.98 -5.36 7.90
N VAL A 758 35.14 -5.76 9.17
CA VAL A 758 36.47 -5.92 9.79
C VAL A 758 37.28 -6.99 9.08
N ASP A 759 36.71 -8.16 8.82
CA ASP A 759 37.41 -9.25 8.12
C ASP A 759 37.89 -8.80 6.74
N TRP A 760 37.04 -8.10 5.98
CA TRP A 760 37.42 -7.57 4.66
C TRP A 760 38.45 -6.43 4.73
N LYS A 761 38.47 -5.64 5.81
CA LYS A 761 39.53 -4.64 6.04
C LYS A 761 40.86 -5.28 6.43
N MET A 762 40.81 -6.38 7.18
CA MET A 762 42.00 -7.09 7.66
C MET A 762 42.56 -8.07 6.61
N HIS A 763 41.78 -8.43 5.59
CA HIS A 763 42.26 -9.25 4.49
C HIS A 763 43.37 -8.52 3.71
N LYS A 764 44.63 -8.90 3.97
CA LYS A 764 45.78 -8.48 3.16
C LYS A 764 45.70 -9.21 1.82
N LYS A 765 45.75 -8.50 0.69
CA LYS A 765 46.00 -9.13 -0.62
C LYS A 765 47.24 -10.01 -0.48
N ALA A 766 47.13 -11.30 -0.84
CA ALA A 766 48.30 -12.16 -0.95
C ALA A 766 49.34 -11.44 -1.84
N PRO A 767 50.62 -11.37 -1.45
CA PRO A 767 51.64 -10.80 -2.32
C PRO A 767 51.60 -11.59 -3.63
N ALA A 768 51.50 -10.89 -4.75
CA ALA A 768 51.61 -11.51 -6.07
C ALA A 768 52.87 -12.39 -6.04
N LYS A 769 52.73 -13.69 -6.31
CA LYS A 769 53.88 -14.57 -6.50
C LYS A 769 54.75 -13.89 -7.55
N LYS A 770 55.92 -13.39 -7.15
CA LYS A 770 56.96 -13.00 -8.11
C LYS A 770 57.17 -14.25 -8.96
N LYS A 771 56.89 -14.17 -10.26
CA LYS A 771 57.34 -15.20 -11.20
C LYS A 771 58.86 -15.27 -11.01
N ALA A 772 59.32 -16.45 -10.59
CA ALA A 772 60.74 -16.75 -10.43
C ALA A 772 61.41 -16.84 -11.81
#